data_AF-A0A7J7JZU5-F1
#
_entry.id   AF-A0A7J7JZU5-F1
#
_cell.length_a   1.000
_cell.length_b   1.000
_cell.length_c   1.000
_cell.angle_alpha   90.00
_cell.angle_beta   90.00
_cell.angle_gamma   90.00
#
_symmetry.space_group_name_H-M   'P 1'
#
loop_
_entity.id
_entity.type
_entity.pdbx_description
1 polymer ?
#
loop_
_entity_poly.entity_id
_entity_poly.type
_entity_poly.pdbx_seq_one_letter_code
_entity_poly.pdbx_strand_id
1 'polypeptide(L)'
;MEFRSIILVAFATISTISAEVLTPPYFNLAEGSTIEATATCGVNIASPKEQFCRLTGASANEVYELSGSPYYSRNSQIIAGQLCDFCVAEGTTEASAMPSQVHSAQYAIDGTERWWQSPPLSRGSRFNDVNLTVNLGQEFHVAYVFITMGNSPRPGVWTLERSIDDGKTWLPWQYFADSAGDCQLFFNKTASKKPVADTDVICTTAFSKIVPLESGEYFYSVKDINIGGRCVCNGHADACDKKDQFKLACECQHNTCGDNCDRCCEPFVQKKWQAATNTDANVCEPCQCYGHATECVYDEDVDRLGLSIDTYGKYEGGGVCQNCTDNTEGINCDKCVHGYYRPPGKNLTDKDVCQRCACDLQFTTGNCDDETGICECLEQFTGVDCRECAYGYYDPPECKPCDCFLNGTYGNVCEVGGGQCPCKVNFDGADCGQCADGFWNFPECEPCTCAGKGALDLSCDKLTGQCNCDFAFSGKECDTCQTGFFDYPKCTFCDCDTTGTEPEICHQTSGQCICKDNYTGKRCDQCAPGFYLYPVCSACDCELTGTINGDPTCDDQGQCQCLSSFGGKKCDSCAPGYHKYPACKSCDCDLLGGYGQSCDDESAQCDCRSNFIGLKCDSCAPNFYNFPTCEACLCNPAGAMPVDGYPLGGCGSFDDGYTLCECKPNVEGHICDQCKPGFYNLAKENADGCEACTCHLPGTLLGDNMCDPVTGECLCKVNVNSDWCEACIAGTYNLQESSVFGCEDCDCDMGGAIHGRCHSTTGQCSCRPRVEGRACNKPIANHYFPTLHQMKYEMEDGFNPSDDSDVRSGYNMNDFPDFSWRGYAIFSRIQPEVRVVATIDKPSSLFKLIFRYMNRNLQTVNAEVTLSPVDPSSEEQSITVSFPPTGSTQPDFVTTDTQLVLDKGKWIISVATDSDLDVDYLVLLPQVYYSGSNLQDRLRNPCMVNSKQECLHYTYLDLSKFNQLDGAAATRPDGEEVLLETNRDILIPLNFPDLVLLENDQREVVFNMSLESPGKYVFVVGYMSSLNVKQTLTVNMTPEGGNTTVGKVISTNANTGCSLCRQVVIDMDNGEQVLDTPTANITVSIIAGEDAIASIGYIAAIPQEKWKDEMIKAQVMCVRSDEQCVESSYPLIADSVVMNAPSNANDSSLPFPDSGVDRFAKLDHSENMVITFNNLTSNSYAIVVRYYQAGDVGFPVNLTVDVNGVMYSGYFDASYCPNTAGCNSNRNI
;
A
#
# COMPACT_ATOMS: atom_id res chain seq x y z
N MET A 1 8.45 77.07 47.06
CA MET A 1 8.70 77.16 45.61
C MET A 1 9.86 76.22 45.31
N GLU A 2 9.64 74.94 45.55
CA GLU A 2 9.14 73.93 44.60
C GLU A 2 10.24 73.39 43.68
N PHE A 3 10.77 72.27 44.16
CA PHE A 3 11.72 71.30 43.65
C PHE A 3 11.65 70.98 42.15
N ARG A 4 12.81 70.99 41.49
CA ARG A 4 13.12 70.10 40.35
C ARG A 4 14.58 69.68 40.38
N SER A 5 14.85 68.43 40.75
CA SER A 5 16.07 67.70 40.45
C SER A 5 15.81 66.20 40.57
N ILE A 6 16.11 65.49 39.47
CA ILE A 6 16.55 64.10 39.37
C ILE A 6 15.67 63.04 40.06
N ILE A 7 14.86 62.34 39.27
CA ILE A 7 14.45 60.96 39.56
C ILE A 7 14.62 60.13 38.27
N LEU A 8 15.76 59.44 38.19
CA LEU A 8 15.91 58.20 37.44
C LEU A 8 15.04 57.16 38.16
N VAL A 9 13.89 56.82 37.60
CA VAL A 9 13.12 55.65 38.06
C VAL A 9 13.73 54.43 37.38
N ALA A 10 14.49 53.68 38.17
CA ALA A 10 14.78 52.29 37.89
C ALA A 10 13.47 51.50 37.83
N PHE A 11 12.97 51.25 36.62
CA PHE A 11 12.18 50.04 36.40
C PHE A 11 13.19 48.89 36.39
N ALA A 12 13.38 48.29 37.57
CA ALA A 12 13.82 46.91 37.64
C ALA A 12 12.71 46.07 37.02
N THR A 13 12.74 45.91 35.69
CA THR A 13 12.19 44.70 35.09
C THR A 13 12.98 43.57 35.71
N ILE A 14 12.32 42.81 36.58
CA ILE A 14 12.72 41.43 36.84
C ILE A 14 12.69 40.79 35.45
N SER A 15 13.85 40.71 34.80
CA SER A 15 14.05 39.81 33.68
C SER A 15 13.90 38.43 34.30
N THR A 16 12.67 37.93 34.36
CA THR A 16 12.44 36.50 34.27
C THR A 16 13.22 36.08 33.03
N ILE A 17 14.32 35.35 33.23
CA ILE A 17 15.03 34.68 32.13
C ILE A 17 13.95 33.81 31.49
N SER A 18 13.40 34.29 30.39
CA SER A 18 12.41 33.55 29.64
C SER A 18 13.19 32.41 29.02
N ALA A 19 12.85 31.18 29.39
CA ALA A 19 13.29 30.01 28.63
C ALA A 19 12.60 30.13 27.26
N GLU A 20 13.26 30.78 26.31
CA GLU A 20 12.70 31.07 25.00
C GLU A 20 13.30 30.09 23.99
N VAL A 21 12.48 29.15 23.52
CA VAL A 21 12.83 28.26 22.41
C VAL A 21 12.70 29.07 21.12
N LEU A 22 13.80 29.26 20.41
CA LEU A 22 13.84 29.99 19.15
C LEU A 22 13.60 29.02 17.98
N THR A 23 12.59 29.29 17.15
CA THR A 23 12.33 28.47 15.96
C THR A 23 12.06 29.31 14.72
N PRO A 24 12.69 29.00 13.56
CA PRO A 24 12.44 29.71 12.31
C PRO A 24 11.01 29.52 11.78
N PRO A 25 10.49 30.48 10.98
CA PRO A 25 9.18 30.37 10.33
C PRO A 25 9.17 29.31 9.22
N TYR A 26 7.97 28.85 8.84
CA TYR A 26 7.77 27.97 7.69
C TYR A 26 7.85 28.74 6.37
N PHE A 27 8.53 28.19 5.37
CA PHE A 27 8.62 28.71 4.00
C PHE A 27 8.73 27.56 2.98
N ASN A 28 8.67 27.88 1.68
CA ASN A 28 8.85 26.89 0.61
C ASN A 28 10.33 26.55 0.44
N LEU A 29 10.73 25.34 0.83
CA LEU A 29 12.10 24.86 0.75
C LEU A 29 12.54 24.54 -0.69
N ALA A 30 11.60 24.27 -1.58
CA ALA A 30 11.92 23.98 -2.97
C ALA A 30 12.37 25.22 -3.75
N GLU A 31 11.88 26.41 -3.36
CA GLU A 31 12.15 27.66 -4.05
C GLU A 31 13.63 28.07 -3.91
N GLY A 32 14.34 28.13 -5.04
CA GLY A 32 15.78 28.44 -5.07
C GLY A 32 16.71 27.26 -4.75
N SER A 33 16.16 26.05 -4.59
CA SER A 33 16.93 24.79 -4.50
C SER A 33 17.32 24.28 -5.91
N THR A 34 18.13 23.22 -5.97
CA THR A 34 18.47 22.55 -7.24
C THR A 34 17.60 21.32 -7.43
N ILE A 35 17.08 21.11 -8.65
CA ILE A 35 16.28 19.95 -9.00
C ILE A 35 16.88 19.21 -10.19
N GLU A 36 16.92 17.90 -10.09
CA GLU A 36 17.35 17.00 -11.16
C GLU A 36 16.20 16.10 -11.60
N ALA A 37 16.07 15.87 -12.90
CA ALA A 37 15.11 14.93 -13.46
C ALA A 37 15.86 13.86 -14.24
N THR A 38 15.46 12.58 -14.10
CA THR A 38 16.11 11.47 -14.81
C THR A 38 15.93 11.56 -16.33
N ALA A 39 14.85 12.20 -16.78
CA ALA A 39 14.59 12.45 -18.19
C ALA A 39 13.76 13.73 -18.37
N THR A 40 14.16 14.57 -19.32
CA THR A 40 13.45 15.79 -19.70
C THR A 40 13.26 15.79 -21.22
N CYS A 41 12.12 16.29 -21.69
CA CYS A 41 11.86 16.36 -23.12
C CYS A 41 12.90 17.23 -23.86
N GLY A 42 13.10 16.97 -25.16
CA GLY A 42 14.05 17.66 -26.02
C GLY A 42 15.51 17.21 -25.86
N VAL A 43 15.86 16.46 -24.81
CA VAL A 43 17.24 16.02 -24.50
C VAL A 43 17.52 14.63 -25.08
N ASN A 44 18.72 14.37 -25.62
CA ASN A 44 19.16 13.08 -26.19
C ASN A 44 18.27 12.54 -27.32
N ILE A 45 17.89 13.42 -28.25
CA ILE A 45 17.09 13.11 -29.45
C ILE A 45 17.91 13.40 -30.72
N ALA A 46 17.61 12.68 -31.80
CA ALA A 46 18.28 12.87 -33.10
C ALA A 46 17.71 14.06 -33.90
N SER A 47 16.48 14.46 -33.62
CA SER A 47 15.83 15.65 -34.17
C SER A 47 16.11 16.89 -33.30
N PRO A 48 16.07 18.11 -33.86
CA PRO A 48 16.27 19.34 -33.07
C PRO A 48 15.07 19.69 -32.17
N LYS A 49 13.96 18.94 -32.29
CA LYS A 49 12.69 19.15 -31.56
C LYS A 49 12.02 17.81 -31.26
N GLU A 50 11.44 17.66 -30.08
CA GLU A 50 10.64 16.50 -29.66
C GLU A 50 9.16 16.88 -29.69
N GLN A 51 8.31 16.07 -30.32
CA GLN A 51 6.87 16.36 -30.36
C GLN A 51 6.17 15.76 -29.12
N PHE A 52 5.21 16.49 -28.56
CA PHE A 52 4.30 15.97 -27.54
C PHE A 52 2.87 16.45 -27.83
N CYS A 53 1.86 15.68 -27.41
CA CYS A 53 0.46 15.93 -27.72
C CYS A 53 -0.40 15.86 -26.47
N ARG A 54 -1.25 16.86 -26.24
CA ARG A 54 -2.10 16.90 -25.06
C ARG A 54 -3.21 15.86 -25.11
N LEU A 55 -3.55 15.34 -23.92
CA LEU A 55 -4.61 14.37 -23.69
C LEU A 55 -6.03 14.96 -23.77
N THR A 56 -6.17 16.28 -23.92
CA THR A 56 -7.45 16.95 -24.13
C THR A 56 -7.59 17.33 -25.61
N GLY A 57 -8.68 16.88 -26.25
CA GLY A 57 -8.97 17.21 -27.64
C GLY A 57 -9.09 18.72 -27.88
N ALA A 58 -8.62 19.21 -29.03
CA ALA A 58 -8.69 20.61 -29.42
C ALA A 58 -9.47 20.81 -30.73
N SER A 59 -10.34 21.80 -30.75
CA SER A 59 -11.08 22.23 -31.95
C SER A 59 -10.21 23.11 -32.86
N ALA A 60 -10.52 23.17 -34.16
CA ALA A 60 -9.79 24.03 -35.10
C ALA A 60 -9.84 25.54 -34.73
N ASN A 61 -10.81 25.95 -33.89
CA ASN A 61 -10.90 27.32 -33.38
C ASN A 61 -9.91 27.60 -32.22
N GLU A 62 -9.58 26.60 -31.38
CA GLU A 62 -8.62 26.77 -30.27
C GLU A 62 -7.19 27.01 -30.76
N VAL A 63 -6.81 26.49 -31.94
CA VAL A 63 -5.49 26.76 -32.54
C VAL A 63 -5.34 28.23 -32.95
N TYR A 64 -6.44 28.89 -33.33
CA TYR A 64 -6.45 30.31 -33.66
C TYR A 64 -6.40 31.20 -32.41
N GLU A 65 -7.07 30.82 -31.31
CA GLU A 65 -7.05 31.56 -30.03
C GLU A 65 -5.73 31.37 -29.25
N LEU A 66 -5.09 30.19 -29.32
CA LEU A 66 -3.81 29.90 -28.66
C LEU A 66 -2.58 30.49 -29.37
N SER A 67 -2.74 30.96 -30.62
CA SER A 67 -1.65 31.57 -31.41
C SER A 67 -1.15 32.93 -30.88
N GLY A 68 -1.82 33.47 -29.85
CA GLY A 68 -1.42 34.67 -29.09
C GLY A 68 -0.87 34.38 -27.67
N SER A 69 -0.80 33.13 -27.22
CA SER A 69 -0.28 32.80 -25.88
C SER A 69 1.26 32.68 -25.88
N PRO A 70 1.97 33.27 -24.90
CA PRO A 70 3.44 33.21 -24.83
C PRO A 70 4.00 31.79 -24.59
N TYR A 71 3.14 30.81 -24.31
CA TYR A 71 3.52 29.42 -23.98
C TYR A 71 3.39 28.43 -25.15
N TYR A 72 2.89 28.86 -26.32
CA TYR A 72 2.66 27.95 -27.46
C TYR A 72 3.34 28.45 -28.72
N SER A 73 3.71 27.51 -29.58
CA SER A 73 4.33 27.81 -30.87
C SER A 73 3.28 28.24 -31.91
N ARG A 74 3.64 29.17 -32.81
CA ARG A 74 2.86 29.37 -34.06
C ARG A 74 2.76 28.11 -34.94
N ASN A 75 3.51 27.06 -34.61
CA ASN A 75 3.58 25.80 -35.33
C ASN A 75 2.88 24.64 -34.58
N SER A 76 2.11 24.87 -33.51
CA SER A 76 1.32 23.82 -32.86
C SER A 76 0.28 23.27 -33.85
N GLN A 77 0.08 21.95 -33.85
CA GLN A 77 -0.71 21.25 -34.87
C GLN A 77 -1.77 20.37 -34.21
N ILE A 78 -2.93 20.25 -34.84
CA ILE A 78 -3.90 19.21 -34.45
C ILE A 78 -3.53 17.94 -35.20
N ILE A 79 -3.19 16.90 -34.47
CA ILE A 79 -2.92 15.55 -35.01
C ILE A 79 -3.90 14.61 -34.31
N ALA A 80 -4.74 13.92 -35.07
CA ALA A 80 -5.75 12.98 -34.56
C ALA A 80 -6.70 13.56 -33.48
N GLY A 81 -6.97 14.88 -33.52
CA GLY A 81 -7.86 15.56 -32.55
C GLY A 81 -7.17 16.13 -31.32
N GLN A 82 -5.87 15.86 -31.13
CA GLN A 82 -5.07 16.35 -30.01
C GLN A 82 -4.21 17.56 -30.42
N LEU A 83 -4.09 18.55 -29.53
CA LEU A 83 -3.17 19.67 -29.72
C LEU A 83 -1.74 19.22 -29.42
N CYS A 84 -0.91 19.18 -30.46
CA CYS A 84 0.49 18.83 -30.39
C CYS A 84 1.38 20.06 -30.49
N ASP A 85 2.43 20.09 -29.67
CA ASP A 85 3.50 21.09 -29.70
C ASP A 85 4.87 20.38 -29.65
N PHE A 86 5.94 21.18 -29.61
CA PHE A 86 7.31 20.71 -29.60
C PHE A 86 8.05 21.18 -28.36
N CYS A 87 8.90 20.31 -27.84
CA CYS A 87 9.85 20.56 -26.78
C CYS A 87 11.28 20.60 -27.35
N VAL A 88 12.10 21.52 -26.86
CA VAL A 88 13.51 21.69 -27.23
C VAL A 88 14.43 21.60 -26.02
N ALA A 89 15.63 21.03 -26.21
CA ALA A 89 16.62 20.96 -25.15
C ALA A 89 17.17 22.35 -24.80
N GLU A 90 17.26 22.62 -23.49
CA GLU A 90 17.91 23.79 -22.94
C GLU A 90 19.37 23.90 -23.42
N GLY A 91 19.85 25.12 -23.67
CA GLY A 91 21.23 25.38 -24.12
C GLY A 91 21.50 25.16 -25.62
N THR A 92 20.48 24.85 -26.42
CA THR A 92 20.60 24.70 -27.90
C THR A 92 20.35 26.00 -28.66
N THR A 93 20.75 26.05 -29.94
CA THR A 93 20.44 27.17 -30.85
C THR A 93 18.94 27.38 -31.03
N GLU A 94 18.17 26.29 -31.00
CA GLU A 94 16.71 26.25 -31.10
C GLU A 94 16.04 26.79 -29.84
N ALA A 95 16.56 26.46 -28.65
CA ALA A 95 16.10 27.03 -27.38
C ALA A 95 16.27 28.55 -27.32
N SER A 96 17.33 29.08 -27.95
CA SER A 96 17.56 30.54 -28.04
C SER A 96 16.56 31.23 -28.98
N ALA A 97 16.04 30.51 -29.97
CA ALA A 97 15.05 31.00 -30.93
C ALA A 97 13.60 30.82 -30.45
N MET A 98 13.34 29.83 -29.58
CA MET A 98 12.00 29.43 -29.11
C MET A 98 12.02 29.12 -27.60
N PRO A 99 12.25 30.12 -26.72
CA PRO A 99 12.42 29.90 -25.29
C PRO A 99 11.16 29.37 -24.57
N SER A 100 9.96 29.54 -25.15
CA SER A 100 8.70 29.01 -24.63
C SER A 100 8.53 27.49 -24.80
N GLN A 101 9.39 26.86 -25.61
CA GLN A 101 9.40 25.40 -25.85
C GLN A 101 10.42 24.64 -25.00
N VAL A 102 11.09 25.32 -24.07
CA VAL A 102 12.00 24.71 -23.09
C VAL A 102 11.20 24.34 -21.86
N HIS A 103 11.37 23.13 -21.33
CA HIS A 103 10.64 22.63 -20.15
C HIS A 103 11.62 22.05 -19.12
N SER A 104 12.53 22.90 -18.63
CA SER A 104 13.60 22.51 -17.69
C SER A 104 13.03 22.06 -16.34
N ALA A 105 13.75 21.16 -15.66
CA ALA A 105 13.37 20.69 -14.32
C ALA A 105 13.26 21.86 -13.33
N GLN A 106 14.12 22.88 -13.49
CA GLN A 106 14.14 24.06 -12.64
C GLN A 106 12.81 24.83 -12.63
N TYR A 107 12.00 24.73 -13.70
CA TYR A 107 10.70 25.41 -13.76
C TYR A 107 9.68 24.82 -12.79
N ALA A 108 9.86 23.58 -12.31
CA ALA A 108 8.98 23.00 -11.31
C ALA A 108 9.16 23.62 -9.91
N ILE A 109 10.19 24.45 -9.68
CA ILE A 109 10.53 25.03 -8.38
C ILE A 109 10.89 26.53 -8.44
N ASP A 110 10.70 27.18 -9.59
CA ASP A 110 11.07 28.59 -9.79
C ASP A 110 9.95 29.58 -9.43
N GLY A 111 8.79 29.08 -8.99
CA GLY A 111 7.64 29.89 -8.61
C GLY A 111 6.93 30.58 -9.78
N THR A 112 7.28 30.24 -11.03
CA THR A 112 6.65 30.79 -12.25
C THR A 112 5.52 29.89 -12.76
N GLU A 113 4.84 30.34 -13.83
CA GLU A 113 3.80 29.56 -14.52
C GLU A 113 4.39 28.55 -15.53
N ARG A 114 5.72 28.44 -15.62
CA ARG A 114 6.39 27.46 -16.48
C ARG A 114 6.34 26.08 -15.82
N TRP A 115 6.58 25.03 -16.61
CA TRP A 115 6.56 23.66 -16.11
C TRP A 115 7.76 22.87 -16.64
N TRP A 116 8.18 21.90 -15.85
CA TRP A 116 9.03 20.81 -16.31
C TRP A 116 8.19 19.78 -17.07
N GLN A 117 8.77 19.11 -18.06
CA GLN A 117 8.10 18.06 -18.82
C GLN A 117 8.99 16.85 -19.13
N SER A 118 8.47 15.65 -18.87
CA SER A 118 9.11 14.38 -19.23
C SER A 118 9.05 14.11 -20.73
N PRO A 119 9.91 13.23 -21.27
CA PRO A 119 9.72 12.70 -22.62
C PRO A 119 8.40 11.94 -22.74
N PRO A 120 7.80 11.91 -23.96
CA PRO A 120 6.60 11.13 -24.23
C PRO A 120 6.92 9.62 -24.28
N LEU A 121 5.95 8.78 -23.93
CA LEU A 121 6.10 7.32 -23.97
C LEU A 121 6.34 6.76 -25.38
N SER A 122 6.04 7.50 -26.45
CA SER A 122 6.41 7.14 -27.83
C SER A 122 7.93 6.98 -28.01
N ARG A 123 8.73 7.57 -27.12
CA ARG A 123 10.19 7.40 -27.08
C ARG A 123 10.64 6.08 -26.43
N GLY A 124 9.71 5.33 -25.83
CA GLY A 124 9.89 4.00 -25.26
C GLY A 124 9.35 3.86 -23.84
N SER A 125 8.97 2.63 -23.47
CA SER A 125 8.38 2.29 -22.17
C SER A 125 9.26 2.60 -20.96
N ARG A 126 10.58 2.79 -21.14
CA ARG A 126 11.50 3.21 -20.06
C ARG A 126 11.18 4.58 -19.46
N PHE A 127 10.43 5.43 -20.17
CA PHE A 127 10.00 6.75 -19.67
C PHE A 127 8.69 6.67 -18.88
N ASN A 128 8.20 5.46 -18.60
CA ASN A 128 7.14 5.23 -17.64
C ASN A 128 7.63 5.43 -16.19
N ASP A 129 8.96 5.33 -15.98
CA ASP A 129 9.62 5.57 -14.70
C ASP A 129 10.50 6.83 -14.79
N VAL A 130 10.08 7.91 -14.15
CA VAL A 130 10.81 9.19 -14.13
C VAL A 130 10.91 9.70 -12.69
N ASN A 131 12.11 10.07 -12.27
CA ASN A 131 12.37 10.58 -10.92
C ASN A 131 12.71 12.06 -11.00
N LEU A 132 12.13 12.84 -10.09
CA LEU A 132 12.48 14.22 -9.80
C LEU A 132 13.10 14.28 -8.41
N THR A 133 14.33 14.78 -8.33
CA THR A 133 15.10 14.84 -7.09
C THR A 133 15.38 16.31 -6.77
N VAL A 134 14.78 16.81 -5.70
CA VAL A 134 15.05 18.17 -5.18
C VAL A 134 16.11 18.07 -4.10
N ASN A 135 17.24 18.73 -4.32
CA ASN A 135 18.32 18.81 -3.34
C ASN A 135 18.19 20.09 -2.51
N LEU A 136 17.86 19.93 -1.23
CA LEU A 136 17.66 21.01 -0.28
C LEU A 136 18.97 21.50 0.37
N GLY A 137 20.07 20.77 0.20
CA GLY A 137 21.42 21.16 0.67
C GLY A 137 21.68 21.05 2.18
N GLN A 138 20.67 20.79 3.00
CA GLN A 138 20.78 20.48 4.45
C GLN A 138 19.52 19.77 4.98
N GLU A 139 19.50 19.46 6.27
CA GLU A 139 18.33 18.87 6.95
C GLU A 139 17.26 19.91 7.30
N PHE A 140 15.99 19.57 7.05
CA PHE A 140 14.84 20.42 7.35
C PHE A 140 13.71 19.64 8.02
N HIS A 141 12.90 20.34 8.82
CA HIS A 141 11.60 19.83 9.23
C HIS A 141 10.57 20.15 8.14
N VAL A 142 10.11 19.10 7.45
CA VAL A 142 9.09 19.20 6.39
C VAL A 142 7.70 18.96 6.98
N ALA A 143 6.79 19.92 6.77
CA ALA A 143 5.41 19.85 7.23
C ALA A 143 4.48 19.26 6.16
N TYR A 144 4.70 19.60 4.89
CA TYR A 144 3.92 19.10 3.77
C TYR A 144 4.70 19.20 2.45
N VAL A 145 4.27 18.42 1.47
CA VAL A 145 4.71 18.50 0.08
C VAL A 145 3.47 18.61 -0.80
N PHE A 146 3.36 19.69 -1.57
CA PHE A 146 2.34 19.86 -2.61
C PHE A 146 3.00 19.82 -3.97
N ILE A 147 2.45 19.00 -4.87
CA ILE A 147 2.88 18.91 -6.26
C ILE A 147 1.71 19.27 -7.15
N THR A 148 1.90 20.29 -7.99
CA THR A 148 0.91 20.77 -8.96
C THR A 148 1.35 20.32 -10.35
N MET A 149 0.51 19.56 -11.04
CA MET A 149 0.78 19.14 -12.42
C MET A 149 0.54 20.31 -13.39
N GLY A 150 1.28 20.31 -14.51
CA GLY A 150 1.16 21.31 -15.57
C GLY A 150 0.07 20.96 -16.57
N ASN A 151 0.46 20.67 -17.81
CA ASN A 151 -0.41 20.28 -18.92
C ASN A 151 -0.66 18.75 -19.02
N SER A 152 -0.47 18.00 -17.94
CA SER A 152 -0.64 16.55 -17.86
C SER A 152 -1.50 16.11 -16.67
N PRO A 153 -2.17 14.95 -16.72
CA PRO A 153 -2.82 14.36 -15.54
C PRO A 153 -1.81 13.95 -14.47
N ARG A 154 -2.33 13.64 -13.27
CA ARG A 154 -1.53 13.09 -12.16
C ARG A 154 -1.08 11.65 -12.47
N PRO A 155 0.10 11.21 -11.99
CA PRO A 155 0.54 9.83 -12.15
C PRO A 155 -0.39 8.83 -11.46
N GLY A 156 -0.66 7.72 -12.15
CA GLY A 156 -1.48 6.61 -11.62
C GLY A 156 -0.77 5.83 -10.51
N VAL A 157 0.54 5.63 -10.61
CA VAL A 157 1.35 4.96 -9.57
C VAL A 157 2.63 5.76 -9.37
N TRP A 158 2.91 6.17 -8.13
CA TRP A 158 4.14 6.87 -7.79
C TRP A 158 4.44 6.81 -6.30
N THR A 159 5.68 7.11 -5.93
CA THR A 159 6.13 7.16 -4.54
C THR A 159 6.77 8.51 -4.24
N LEU A 160 6.53 9.00 -3.02
CA LEU A 160 7.24 10.14 -2.47
C LEU A 160 8.29 9.60 -1.50
N GLU A 161 9.55 9.87 -1.78
CA GLU A 161 10.69 9.43 -0.99
C GLU A 161 11.46 10.61 -0.40
N ARG A 162 12.23 10.36 0.64
CA ARG A 162 13.13 11.32 1.28
C ARG A 162 14.48 10.70 1.60
N SER A 163 15.49 11.55 1.71
CA SER A 163 16.84 11.18 2.17
C SER A 163 17.25 12.11 3.31
N ILE A 164 18.02 11.57 4.26
CA ILE A 164 18.64 12.32 5.37
C ILE A 164 20.17 12.23 5.36
N ASP A 165 20.75 11.63 4.33
CA ASP A 165 22.17 11.32 4.20
C ASP A 165 22.74 11.80 2.85
N ASP A 166 22.22 12.93 2.37
CA ASP A 166 22.58 13.59 1.11
C ASP A 166 22.40 12.69 -0.13
N GLY A 167 21.30 11.93 -0.17
CA GLY A 167 20.89 11.13 -1.32
C GLY A 167 21.56 9.75 -1.41
N LYS A 168 22.29 9.30 -0.38
CA LYS A 168 22.90 7.96 -0.35
C LYS A 168 21.86 6.86 -0.10
N THR A 169 20.87 7.13 0.74
CA THR A 169 19.73 6.24 0.98
C THR A 169 18.41 7.00 0.88
N TRP A 170 17.39 6.30 0.43
CA TRP A 170 16.04 6.82 0.22
C TRP A 170 15.05 6.00 1.02
N LEU A 171 14.18 6.69 1.76
CA LEU A 171 13.10 6.08 2.52
C LEU A 171 11.76 6.65 2.05
N PRO A 172 10.73 5.81 1.87
CA PRO A 172 9.44 6.26 1.40
C PRO A 172 8.74 7.06 2.51
N TRP A 173 8.19 8.22 2.16
CA TRP A 173 7.22 8.95 2.98
C TRP A 173 5.81 8.43 2.74
N GLN A 174 5.45 8.16 1.48
CA GLN A 174 4.09 7.83 1.11
C GLN A 174 4.04 7.12 -0.25
N TYR A 175 3.15 6.13 -0.38
CA TYR A 175 2.83 5.48 -1.65
C TYR A 175 1.49 5.97 -2.21
N PHE A 176 1.42 6.09 -3.52
CA PHE A 176 0.22 6.50 -4.24
C PHE A 176 -0.04 5.53 -5.39
N ALA A 177 -1.26 5.04 -5.50
CA ALA A 177 -1.66 4.12 -6.56
C ALA A 177 -3.11 4.40 -6.96
N ASP A 178 -3.48 4.15 -8.22
CA ASP A 178 -4.82 4.43 -8.73
C ASP A 178 -5.87 3.52 -8.08
N SER A 179 -5.55 2.23 -7.96
CA SER A 179 -6.43 1.22 -7.35
C SER A 179 -5.85 0.61 -6.07
N ALA A 180 -6.72 -0.02 -5.28
CA ALA A 180 -6.30 -0.78 -4.12
C ALA A 180 -5.46 -2.02 -4.50
N GLY A 181 -5.73 -2.59 -5.68
CA GLY A 181 -4.93 -3.67 -6.26
C GLY A 181 -3.51 -3.23 -6.58
N ASP A 182 -3.34 -2.02 -7.13
CA ASP A 182 -2.02 -1.47 -7.46
C ASP A 182 -1.19 -1.18 -6.21
N CYS A 183 -1.82 -0.73 -5.11
CA CYS A 183 -1.14 -0.60 -3.82
C CYS A 183 -0.56 -1.95 -3.35
N GLN A 184 -1.30 -3.05 -3.54
CA GLN A 184 -0.86 -4.38 -3.17
C GLN A 184 0.19 -4.91 -4.17
N LEU A 185 0.01 -4.65 -5.46
CA LEU A 185 0.88 -5.15 -6.53
C LEU A 185 2.26 -4.48 -6.54
N PHE A 186 2.30 -3.15 -6.48
CA PHE A 186 3.55 -2.38 -6.63
C PHE A 186 4.26 -2.13 -5.30
N PHE A 187 3.51 -2.02 -4.19
CA PHE A 187 4.09 -1.65 -2.89
C PHE A 187 3.88 -2.70 -1.79
N ASN A 188 3.15 -3.78 -2.07
CA ASN A 188 2.76 -4.80 -1.07
C ASN A 188 2.12 -4.16 0.18
N LYS A 189 1.26 -3.16 -0.04
CA LYS A 189 0.53 -2.43 1.00
C LYS A 189 -0.96 -2.45 0.73
N THR A 190 -1.74 -2.63 1.79
CA THR A 190 -3.20 -2.46 1.73
C THR A 190 -3.54 -0.97 1.59
N ALA A 191 -4.43 -0.64 0.65
CA ALA A 191 -4.77 0.75 0.36
C ALA A 191 -5.58 1.41 1.49
N SER A 192 -5.26 2.69 1.75
CA SER A 192 -5.97 3.60 2.66
C SER A 192 -6.12 3.10 4.10
N LYS A 193 -5.18 2.25 4.57
CA LYS A 193 -5.09 1.84 5.98
C LYS A 193 -4.79 3.05 6.86
N LYS A 194 -5.46 3.16 8.02
CA LYS A 194 -5.15 4.20 9.01
C LYS A 194 -3.75 3.95 9.60
N PRO A 195 -2.88 4.97 9.69
CA PRO A 195 -1.59 4.84 10.37
C PRO A 195 -1.81 4.57 11.87
N VAL A 196 -1.04 3.65 12.42
CA VAL A 196 -1.07 3.23 13.84
C VAL A 196 0.14 3.82 14.58
N ALA A 197 1.22 4.13 13.86
CA ALA A 197 2.39 4.83 14.35
C ALA A 197 2.81 5.96 13.39
N ASP A 198 3.51 6.98 13.91
CA ASP A 198 3.99 8.13 13.12
C ASP A 198 4.99 7.74 12.02
N THR A 199 5.56 6.54 12.09
CA THR A 199 6.50 5.99 11.10
C THR A 199 5.82 5.12 10.03
N ASP A 200 4.50 4.95 10.07
CA ASP A 200 3.79 4.08 9.13
C ASP A 200 3.72 4.70 7.74
N VAL A 201 4.31 4.01 6.77
CA VAL A 201 4.22 4.35 5.35
C VAL A 201 3.03 3.63 4.75
N ILE A 202 1.99 4.40 4.41
CA ILE A 202 0.73 3.88 3.85
C ILE A 202 0.69 4.05 2.34
N CYS A 203 -0.23 3.34 1.69
CA CYS A 203 -0.56 3.55 0.28
C CYS A 203 -1.96 4.15 0.15
N THR A 204 -2.15 5.21 -0.63
CA THR A 204 -3.45 5.88 -0.80
C THR A 204 -3.87 5.98 -2.27
N THR A 205 -5.18 5.90 -2.51
CA THR A 205 -5.79 6.03 -3.84
C THR A 205 -6.44 7.39 -4.08
N ALA A 206 -6.43 8.28 -3.09
CA ALA A 206 -7.15 9.56 -3.15
C ALA A 206 -6.57 10.57 -4.18
N PHE A 207 -5.30 10.42 -4.56
CA PHE A 207 -4.56 11.39 -5.38
C PHE A 207 -4.02 10.83 -6.70
N SER A 208 -4.39 9.61 -7.05
CA SER A 208 -3.90 8.89 -8.24
C SER A 208 -4.98 8.57 -9.27
N LYS A 209 -6.23 8.94 -9.00
CA LYS A 209 -7.34 8.74 -9.95
C LYS A 209 -7.19 9.65 -11.17
N ILE A 210 -7.20 9.01 -12.34
CA ILE A 210 -7.04 9.60 -13.68
C ILE A 210 -8.38 10.02 -14.32
N VAL A 211 -9.50 9.43 -13.86
CA VAL A 211 -10.76 9.48 -14.61
C VAL A 211 -11.54 10.80 -14.51
N PRO A 212 -12.18 11.24 -15.63
CA PRO A 212 -12.21 10.53 -16.91
C PRO A 212 -11.33 11.21 -17.97
N LEU A 213 -10.23 10.58 -18.42
CA LEU A 213 -9.62 10.81 -19.74
C LEU A 213 -8.86 9.55 -20.20
N GLU A 214 -9.09 9.05 -21.43
CA GLU A 214 -8.41 7.84 -21.97
C GLU A 214 -8.02 7.92 -23.46
N SER A 215 -6.73 7.66 -23.74
CA SER A 215 -6.06 7.40 -25.06
C SER A 215 -5.35 8.55 -25.79
N GLY A 216 -4.40 9.21 -25.12
CA GLY A 216 -3.28 9.92 -25.76
C GLY A 216 -1.93 9.53 -25.16
N GLU A 217 -0.82 10.01 -25.74
CA GLU A 217 0.53 9.74 -25.23
C GLU A 217 0.73 10.36 -23.84
N TYR A 218 1.23 9.56 -22.89
CA TYR A 218 1.53 10.03 -21.54
C TYR A 218 2.90 10.71 -21.49
N PHE A 219 2.92 11.89 -20.88
CA PHE A 219 4.09 12.59 -20.38
C PHE A 219 3.67 13.26 -19.07
N TYR A 220 4.61 13.42 -18.16
CA TYR A 220 4.37 14.10 -16.89
C TYR A 220 4.89 15.52 -17.00
N SER A 221 4.09 16.46 -16.52
CA SER A 221 4.43 17.86 -16.42
C SER A 221 4.19 18.34 -15.02
N VAL A 222 5.20 18.95 -14.42
CA VAL A 222 5.10 19.49 -13.06
C VAL A 222 5.29 20.98 -13.15
N LYS A 223 4.27 21.71 -12.74
CA LYS A 223 4.24 23.17 -12.71
C LYS A 223 4.91 23.69 -11.44
N ASP A 224 4.55 23.14 -10.29
CA ASP A 224 5.03 23.65 -9.00
C ASP A 224 5.20 22.52 -7.99
N ILE A 225 6.34 22.48 -7.32
CA ILE A 225 6.64 21.64 -6.16
C ILE A 225 6.85 22.58 -4.98
N ASN A 226 5.92 22.55 -4.04
CA ASN A 226 5.96 23.35 -2.83
C ASN A 226 6.21 22.46 -1.63
N ILE A 227 7.39 22.61 -1.02
CA ILE A 227 7.81 21.86 0.16
C ILE A 227 7.76 22.82 1.35
N GLY A 228 6.66 22.79 2.09
CA GLY A 228 6.51 23.63 3.28
C GLY A 228 7.34 23.09 4.43
N GLY A 229 8.34 23.84 4.89
CA GLY A 229 9.22 23.41 5.98
C GLY A 229 9.98 24.56 6.63
N ARG A 230 10.83 24.22 7.61
CA ARG A 230 11.70 25.16 8.32
C ARG A 230 13.03 24.49 8.67
N CYS A 231 14.07 25.28 8.92
CA CYS A 231 15.37 24.73 9.29
C CYS A 231 15.36 24.08 10.67
N VAL A 232 16.29 23.15 10.88
CA VAL A 232 16.49 22.46 12.16
C VAL A 232 17.56 23.20 12.97
N CYS A 233 17.15 24.12 13.84
CA CYS A 233 18.08 24.90 14.68
C CYS A 233 18.07 24.49 16.16
N ASN A 234 17.45 23.35 16.49
CA ASN A 234 17.39 22.78 17.85
C ASN A 234 16.89 23.74 18.95
N GLY A 235 16.11 24.77 18.60
CA GLY A 235 15.59 25.75 19.54
C GLY A 235 16.55 26.91 19.86
N HIS A 236 17.68 27.01 19.15
CA HIS A 236 18.74 28.01 19.39
C HIS A 236 18.86 29.07 18.29
N ALA A 237 17.97 29.11 17.30
CA ALA A 237 17.92 30.20 16.31
C ALA A 237 16.50 30.50 15.85
N ASP A 238 16.20 31.78 15.65
CA ASP A 238 14.92 32.31 15.18
C ASP A 238 14.88 32.57 13.66
N ALA A 239 16.06 32.54 13.01
CA ALA A 239 16.21 32.69 11.58
C ALA A 239 17.31 31.78 11.01
N CYS A 240 17.27 31.57 9.70
CA CYS A 240 18.36 30.96 8.94
C CYS A 240 18.63 31.82 7.71
N ASP A 241 19.89 32.08 7.42
CA ASP A 241 20.30 32.85 6.25
C ASP A 241 21.20 32.03 5.32
N LYS A 242 21.32 32.45 4.06
CA LYS A 242 22.15 31.77 3.06
C LYS A 242 23.62 32.06 3.34
N LYS A 243 24.35 31.06 3.86
CA LYS A 243 25.83 31.14 4.00
C LYS A 243 26.55 30.95 2.66
N ASP A 244 25.95 30.21 1.73
CA ASP A 244 26.49 29.91 0.41
C ASP A 244 25.37 29.86 -0.65
N GLN A 245 25.68 29.80 -1.96
CA GLN A 245 24.68 29.92 -3.04
C GLN A 245 23.50 28.93 -2.96
N PHE A 246 23.67 27.80 -2.25
CA PHE A 246 22.67 26.72 -2.15
C PHE A 246 22.47 26.17 -0.72
N LYS A 247 23.05 26.80 0.31
CA LYS A 247 22.99 26.28 1.70
C LYS A 247 22.52 27.35 2.68
N LEU A 248 21.32 27.15 3.22
CA LEU A 248 20.81 27.89 4.38
C LEU A 248 21.53 27.37 5.64
N ALA A 249 21.78 28.23 6.63
CA ALA A 249 22.35 27.84 7.91
C ALA A 249 21.69 28.65 9.04
N CYS A 250 21.51 28.05 10.20
CA CYS A 250 20.91 28.71 11.36
C CYS A 250 21.78 29.86 11.88
N GLU A 251 21.14 30.96 12.27
CA GLU A 251 21.80 32.06 12.98
C GLU A 251 21.87 31.73 14.48
N CYS A 252 22.84 30.90 14.85
CA CYS A 252 22.89 30.33 16.18
C CYS A 252 23.06 31.37 17.30
N GLN A 253 22.20 31.25 18.30
CA GLN A 253 22.22 31.97 19.57
C GLN A 253 22.57 31.00 20.71
N HIS A 254 22.32 31.38 21.98
CA HIS A 254 22.57 30.52 23.15
C HIS A 254 24.01 29.97 23.27
N ASN A 255 24.99 30.69 22.71
CA ASN A 255 26.39 30.27 22.58
C ASN A 255 26.58 28.91 21.88
N THR A 256 25.67 28.57 20.97
CA THR A 256 25.74 27.39 20.13
C THR A 256 26.30 27.71 18.75
N CYS A 257 26.92 26.71 18.13
CA CYS A 257 27.63 26.78 16.88
C CYS A 257 27.28 25.55 16.03
N GLY A 258 27.60 25.60 14.74
CA GLY A 258 27.22 24.58 13.76
C GLY A 258 26.12 25.08 12.82
N ASP A 259 25.86 24.38 11.73
CA ASP A 259 24.84 24.81 10.76
C ASP A 259 23.41 24.63 11.28
N ASN A 260 23.23 23.70 12.23
CA ASN A 260 21.97 23.39 12.92
C ASN A 260 22.00 23.77 14.42
N CYS A 261 23.02 24.53 14.85
CA CYS A 261 23.23 24.87 16.26
C CYS A 261 23.35 23.63 17.17
N ASP A 262 24.05 22.61 16.68
CA ASP A 262 24.15 21.25 17.21
C ASP A 262 25.36 21.02 18.14
N ARG A 263 26.15 22.07 18.42
CA ARG A 263 27.25 22.04 19.37
C ARG A 263 27.40 23.36 20.10
N CYS A 264 28.11 23.36 21.24
CA CYS A 264 28.50 24.59 21.90
C CYS A 264 29.66 25.27 21.15
N CYS A 265 29.68 26.60 21.13
CA CYS A 265 30.83 27.38 20.66
C CYS A 265 31.97 27.32 21.67
N GLU A 266 33.23 27.30 21.24
CA GLU A 266 34.36 27.50 22.15
C GLU A 266 34.44 28.96 22.60
N PRO A 267 34.72 29.27 23.89
CA PRO A 267 35.05 28.37 25.01
C PRO A 267 33.84 27.99 25.90
N PHE A 268 32.62 28.00 25.37
CA PHE A 268 31.37 27.70 26.08
C PHE A 268 31.09 26.20 26.23
N VAL A 269 32.10 25.43 26.60
CA VAL A 269 32.05 23.97 26.62
C VAL A 269 32.12 23.40 28.05
N GLN A 270 31.63 24.14 29.06
CA GLN A 270 31.59 23.65 30.44
C GLN A 270 30.64 22.45 30.59
N LYS A 271 29.51 22.42 29.88
CA LYS A 271 28.51 21.35 29.92
C LYS A 271 28.28 20.76 28.53
N LYS A 272 27.76 19.53 28.48
CA LYS A 272 27.37 18.89 27.22
C LYS A 272 26.27 19.71 26.54
N TRP A 273 26.39 19.89 25.23
CA TRP A 273 25.36 20.54 24.43
C TRP A 273 24.01 19.79 24.55
N GLN A 274 22.92 20.55 24.65
CA GLN A 274 21.55 20.04 24.68
C GLN A 274 20.63 21.00 23.93
N ALA A 275 19.65 20.46 23.19
CA ALA A 275 18.63 21.25 22.49
C ALA A 275 17.76 22.03 23.48
N ALA A 276 17.29 23.22 23.11
CA ALA A 276 16.41 24.02 23.95
C ALA A 276 15.04 23.35 24.15
N THR A 277 14.50 23.47 25.35
CA THR A 277 13.19 22.94 25.75
C THR A 277 12.28 24.08 26.19
N ASN A 278 10.97 23.83 26.25
CA ASN A 278 10.00 24.83 26.72
C ASN A 278 10.24 25.31 28.16
N THR A 279 11.09 24.61 28.92
CA THR A 279 11.39 24.89 30.33
C THR A 279 12.81 25.43 30.54
N ASP A 280 13.75 25.08 29.68
CA ASP A 280 15.16 25.48 29.77
C ASP A 280 15.74 25.71 28.37
N ALA A 281 16.36 26.87 28.17
CA ALA A 281 17.01 27.24 26.92
C ALA A 281 18.34 26.49 26.67
N ASN A 282 18.86 25.78 27.69
CA ASN A 282 20.08 24.96 27.60
C ASN A 282 21.26 25.72 26.98
N VAL A 283 21.49 26.92 27.49
CA VAL A 283 22.54 27.83 27.02
C VAL A 283 23.92 27.26 27.36
N CYS A 284 24.83 27.27 26.39
CA CYS A 284 26.20 26.80 26.59
C CYS A 284 27.00 27.76 27.52
N GLU A 285 27.69 27.17 28.49
CA GLU A 285 28.38 27.87 29.59
C GLU A 285 29.91 27.87 29.40
N PRO A 286 30.62 28.97 29.73
CA PRO A 286 32.07 29.06 29.60
C PRO A 286 32.81 28.28 30.70
N CYS A 287 33.99 27.73 30.36
CA CYS A 287 34.83 27.06 31.35
C CYS A 287 35.46 28.02 32.36
N GLN A 288 35.76 27.52 33.56
CA GLN A 288 36.52 28.24 34.58
C GLN A 288 37.99 27.81 34.60
N CYS A 289 38.90 28.72 34.23
CA CYS A 289 40.35 28.46 34.19
C CYS A 289 41.17 29.43 35.07
N TYR A 290 40.52 30.16 35.99
CA TYR A 290 41.11 31.15 36.90
C TYR A 290 41.96 32.25 36.24
N GLY A 291 41.80 32.46 34.94
CA GLY A 291 42.58 33.43 34.15
C GLY A 291 43.90 32.89 33.60
N HIS A 292 44.19 31.60 33.78
CA HIS A 292 45.42 30.94 33.33
C HIS A 292 45.26 30.22 31.98
N ALA A 293 44.06 30.10 31.44
CA ALA A 293 43.79 29.63 30.08
C ALA A 293 42.57 30.36 29.48
N THR A 294 42.56 30.49 28.14
CA THR A 294 41.44 31.07 27.37
C THR A 294 40.72 30.03 26.51
N GLU A 295 41.27 28.83 26.42
CA GLU A 295 40.77 27.71 25.62
C GLU A 295 40.45 26.55 26.56
N CYS A 296 39.38 25.83 26.27
CA CYS A 296 39.00 24.64 27.01
C CYS A 296 38.26 23.66 26.09
N VAL A 297 38.27 22.38 26.46
CA VAL A 297 37.57 21.29 25.77
C VAL A 297 36.65 20.58 26.75
N TYR A 298 35.53 20.06 26.26
CA TYR A 298 34.63 19.25 27.10
C TYR A 298 35.11 17.80 27.14
N ASP A 299 35.17 17.22 28.34
CA ASP A 299 35.52 15.83 28.60
C ASP A 299 34.37 15.14 29.38
N GLU A 300 33.84 14.05 28.81
CA GLU A 300 32.67 13.33 29.35
C GLU A 300 32.99 12.55 30.63
N ASP A 301 34.22 12.07 30.79
CA ASP A 301 34.63 11.36 32.00
C ASP A 301 34.82 12.35 33.15
N VAL A 302 35.32 13.55 32.87
CA VAL A 302 35.43 14.67 33.83
C VAL A 302 34.05 15.13 34.31
N ASP A 303 33.07 15.26 33.41
CA ASP A 303 31.69 15.63 33.75
C ASP A 303 31.02 14.57 34.61
N ARG A 304 31.13 13.29 34.21
CA ARG A 304 30.55 12.16 34.95
C ARG A 304 31.10 12.06 36.37
N LEU A 305 32.37 12.39 36.56
CA LEU A 305 33.03 12.34 37.87
C LEU A 305 32.89 13.65 38.66
N GLY A 306 32.29 14.71 38.08
CA GLY A 306 32.14 16.02 38.71
C GLY A 306 33.48 16.66 39.07
N LEU A 307 34.46 16.59 38.18
CA LEU A 307 35.84 17.02 38.47
C LEU A 307 36.17 18.44 37.98
N SER A 308 35.36 19.01 37.07
CA SER A 308 35.51 20.39 36.64
C SER A 308 34.60 21.32 37.44
N ILE A 309 35.13 22.50 37.78
CA ILE A 309 34.38 23.55 38.47
C ILE A 309 33.81 24.57 37.46
N ASP A 310 32.58 25.03 37.69
CA ASP A 310 31.95 26.07 36.88
C ASP A 310 32.36 27.49 37.33
N THR A 311 31.87 28.51 36.63
CA THR A 311 32.13 29.92 36.97
C THR A 311 31.53 30.37 38.31
N TYR A 312 30.62 29.58 38.89
CA TYR A 312 29.96 29.84 40.17
C TYR A 312 30.63 29.11 41.34
N GLY A 313 31.68 28.32 41.08
CA GLY A 313 32.43 27.58 42.09
C GLY A 313 31.82 26.22 42.45
N LYS A 314 30.95 25.67 41.60
CA LYS A 314 30.31 24.36 41.78
C LYS A 314 30.97 23.32 40.88
N TYR A 315 31.21 22.12 41.41
CA TYR A 315 31.80 21.00 40.66
C TYR A 315 30.75 20.34 39.76
N GLU A 316 30.43 21.00 38.65
CA GLU A 316 29.48 20.53 37.63
C GLU A 316 30.00 20.87 36.23
N GLY A 317 29.94 19.91 35.31
CA GLY A 317 30.44 20.06 33.95
C GLY A 317 31.74 19.30 33.68
N GLY A 318 32.11 19.24 32.40
CA GLY A 318 33.27 18.55 31.86
C GLY A 318 34.35 19.46 31.27
N GLY A 319 34.29 20.77 31.49
CA GLY A 319 35.25 21.71 30.89
C GLY A 319 36.68 21.51 31.40
N VAL A 320 37.63 21.21 30.50
CA VAL A 320 39.06 21.03 30.78
C VAL A 320 39.86 22.11 30.06
N CYS A 321 40.50 22.97 30.83
CA CYS A 321 41.33 24.07 30.35
C CYS A 321 42.54 23.57 29.56
N GLN A 322 42.85 24.23 28.44
CA GLN A 322 43.97 23.90 27.57
C GLN A 322 45.09 24.92 27.72
N ASN A 323 46.34 24.47 27.58
CA ASN A 323 47.52 25.33 27.59
C ASN A 323 47.60 26.27 28.82
N CYS A 324 47.41 25.71 30.03
CA CYS A 324 47.54 26.45 31.28
C CYS A 324 48.86 27.23 31.33
N THR A 325 48.76 28.53 31.58
CA THR A 325 49.89 29.46 31.67
C THR A 325 50.35 29.61 33.14
N ASP A 326 51.33 30.47 33.40
CA ASP A 326 51.77 30.79 34.78
C ASP A 326 52.31 29.59 35.60
N ASN A 327 52.84 28.56 34.91
CA ASN A 327 53.32 27.30 35.48
C ASN A 327 52.23 26.51 36.25
N THR A 328 50.98 26.68 35.83
CA THR A 328 49.83 25.93 36.36
C THR A 328 49.48 24.72 35.48
N GLU A 329 48.84 23.72 36.07
CA GLU A 329 48.27 22.55 35.40
C GLU A 329 47.00 22.09 36.12
N GLY A 330 46.38 21.00 35.65
CA GLY A 330 45.11 20.50 36.19
C GLY A 330 43.90 20.90 35.33
N ILE A 331 42.73 20.36 35.67
CA ILE A 331 41.49 20.49 34.87
C ILE A 331 41.08 21.96 34.73
N ASN A 332 41.25 22.74 35.78
CA ASN A 332 40.88 24.16 35.82
C ASN A 332 42.12 25.09 35.92
N CYS A 333 43.32 24.57 35.61
CA CYS A 333 44.60 25.26 35.85
C CYS A 333 44.81 25.64 37.32
N ASP A 334 44.46 24.72 38.23
CA ASP A 334 44.39 24.92 39.68
C ASP A 334 45.57 24.31 40.47
N LYS A 335 46.47 23.60 39.78
CA LYS A 335 47.68 22.93 40.31
C LYS A 335 48.95 23.52 39.70
N CYS A 336 50.13 23.12 40.19
CA CYS A 336 51.41 23.55 39.65
C CYS A 336 52.06 22.47 38.78
N VAL A 337 52.67 22.87 37.66
CA VAL A 337 53.39 21.94 36.77
C VAL A 337 54.56 21.26 37.48
N HIS A 338 54.90 20.06 37.05
CA HIS A 338 56.03 19.27 37.56
C HIS A 338 57.31 20.10 37.79
N GLY A 339 57.88 20.00 38.99
CA GLY A 339 59.05 20.80 39.40
C GLY A 339 58.70 22.20 39.90
N TYR A 340 57.42 22.52 40.12
CA TYR A 340 56.92 23.71 40.80
C TYR A 340 55.91 23.32 41.90
N TYR A 341 55.83 24.12 42.96
CA TYR A 341 54.92 23.93 44.09
C TYR A 341 54.23 25.25 44.44
N ARG A 342 53.10 25.19 45.17
CA ARG A 342 52.34 26.39 45.58
C ARG A 342 52.69 26.78 47.02
N PRO A 343 53.40 27.90 47.25
CA PRO A 343 53.75 28.33 48.61
C PRO A 343 52.49 28.74 49.41
N PRO A 344 52.50 28.57 50.75
CA PRO A 344 51.40 29.00 51.60
C PRO A 344 51.12 30.52 51.46
N GLY A 345 49.89 30.89 51.06
CA GLY A 345 49.42 32.29 51.02
C GLY A 345 49.23 32.93 49.63
N LYS A 346 49.42 32.19 48.53
CA LYS A 346 49.13 32.64 47.15
C LYS A 346 47.71 32.29 46.70
N ASN A 347 47.03 33.19 45.96
CA ASN A 347 45.69 32.93 45.43
C ASN A 347 45.76 32.23 44.06
N LEU A 348 44.71 31.45 43.75
CA LEU A 348 44.58 30.67 42.51
C LEU A 348 44.47 31.48 41.21
N THR A 349 44.28 32.81 41.29
CA THR A 349 44.23 33.70 40.12
C THR A 349 45.51 34.52 39.94
N ASP A 350 46.50 34.36 40.84
CA ASP A 350 47.75 35.10 40.80
C ASP A 350 48.69 34.53 39.72
N LYS A 351 49.32 35.39 38.91
CA LYS A 351 50.25 34.95 37.85
C LYS A 351 51.55 34.31 38.35
N ASP A 352 51.86 34.41 39.64
CA ASP A 352 53.04 33.83 40.27
C ASP A 352 52.68 32.81 41.36
N VAL A 353 51.54 32.11 41.17
CA VAL A 353 51.01 31.11 42.10
C VAL A 353 51.94 29.89 42.28
N CYS A 354 52.71 29.52 41.25
CA CYS A 354 53.61 28.35 41.27
C CYS A 354 55.10 28.74 41.26
N GLN A 355 55.89 28.18 42.18
CA GLN A 355 57.33 28.46 42.36
C GLN A 355 58.18 27.18 42.24
N ARG A 356 59.41 27.29 41.72
CA ARG A 356 60.24 26.14 41.34
C ARG A 356 60.81 25.33 42.53
N CYS A 357 60.82 24.00 42.40
CA CYS A 357 61.47 23.02 43.27
C CYS A 357 63.01 23.13 43.26
N ALA A 358 63.66 22.75 44.36
CA ALA A 358 65.12 22.78 44.52
C ALA A 358 65.71 21.36 44.69
N CYS A 359 65.76 20.57 43.61
CA CYS A 359 66.17 19.15 43.61
C CYS A 359 67.46 18.85 42.79
N ASP A 360 68.20 17.79 43.15
CA ASP A 360 69.40 17.31 42.44
C ASP A 360 69.04 16.25 41.38
N LEU A 361 69.04 16.65 40.12
CA LEU A 361 68.59 15.85 38.97
C LEU A 361 69.45 14.61 38.69
N GLN A 362 70.60 14.43 39.35
CA GLN A 362 71.44 13.25 39.12
C GLN A 362 70.81 11.96 39.67
N PHE A 363 70.00 12.09 40.71
CA PHE A 363 69.47 10.98 41.50
C PHE A 363 67.95 11.06 41.68
N THR A 364 67.39 12.27 41.49
CA THR A 364 65.97 12.58 41.65
C THR A 364 65.32 12.86 40.30
N THR A 365 64.00 12.72 40.23
CA THR A 365 63.20 13.05 39.05
C THR A 365 63.17 14.56 38.76
N GLY A 366 63.59 15.39 39.72
CA GLY A 366 63.47 16.85 39.66
C GLY A 366 62.12 17.40 40.11
N ASN A 367 61.18 16.51 40.47
CA ASN A 367 59.89 16.89 41.06
C ASN A 367 60.00 17.11 42.56
N CYS A 368 59.03 17.81 43.13
CA CYS A 368 58.90 17.93 44.57
C CYS A 368 57.44 17.99 45.03
N ASP A 369 57.20 17.66 46.30
CA ASP A 369 55.87 17.67 46.92
C ASP A 369 55.16 19.04 46.81
N ASP A 370 53.91 19.03 46.34
CA ASP A 370 53.12 20.20 45.90
C ASP A 370 52.90 21.28 46.99
N GLU A 371 52.99 20.90 48.27
CA GLU A 371 52.81 21.81 49.41
C GLU A 371 54.11 22.04 50.21
N THR A 372 55.01 21.06 50.25
CA THR A 372 56.20 21.07 51.13
C THR A 372 57.54 21.21 50.40
N GLY A 373 57.64 20.84 49.12
CA GLY A 373 58.83 21.00 48.30
C GLY A 373 59.92 19.91 48.41
N ILE A 374 59.59 18.69 48.88
CA ILE A 374 60.53 17.56 49.06
C ILE A 374 60.67 16.71 47.77
N CYS A 375 61.88 16.26 47.40
CA CYS A 375 62.19 15.65 46.08
C CYS A 375 62.00 14.12 45.97
N GLU A 376 61.68 13.62 44.76
CA GLU A 376 61.39 12.19 44.44
C GLU A 376 62.56 11.46 43.72
N CYS A 377 62.77 10.15 43.93
CA CYS A 377 63.86 9.34 43.34
C CYS A 377 63.58 8.76 41.94
N LEU A 378 64.64 8.54 41.13
CA LEU A 378 64.59 7.80 39.85
C LEU A 378 64.42 6.28 40.04
N GLU A 379 63.69 5.58 39.17
CA GLU A 379 63.23 4.17 39.32
C GLU A 379 64.36 3.14 39.54
N GLN A 380 65.50 3.34 38.88
CA GLN A 380 66.69 2.51 39.05
C GLN A 380 67.43 2.77 40.37
N PHE A 381 67.02 3.80 41.13
CA PHE A 381 67.63 4.23 42.38
C PHE A 381 66.65 4.21 43.56
N THR A 382 67.15 3.96 44.77
CA THR A 382 66.34 3.99 46.01
C THR A 382 67.09 4.67 47.17
N GLY A 383 66.37 4.96 48.27
CA GLY A 383 66.85 5.68 49.47
C GLY A 383 66.50 7.18 49.51
N VAL A 384 66.64 7.86 50.67
CA VAL A 384 66.24 9.28 50.88
C VAL A 384 67.02 10.27 49.98
N ASP A 385 68.23 9.90 49.58
CA ASP A 385 69.08 10.65 48.64
C ASP A 385 69.23 9.95 47.27
N CYS A 386 68.50 8.84 47.05
CA CYS A 386 68.35 8.13 45.77
C CYS A 386 69.66 7.61 45.11
N ARG A 387 70.51 6.84 45.82
CA ARG A 387 71.86 6.42 45.33
C ARG A 387 72.12 4.91 45.22
N GLU A 388 71.13 4.05 45.43
CA GLU A 388 71.30 2.59 45.46
C GLU A 388 70.48 1.87 44.36
N CYS A 389 70.99 0.82 43.68
CA CYS A 389 70.26 0.15 42.59
C CYS A 389 69.01 -0.63 43.06
N ALA A 390 67.91 -0.49 42.32
CA ALA A 390 66.66 -1.24 42.53
C ALA A 390 66.74 -2.72 42.06
N TYR A 391 65.84 -3.58 42.57
CA TYR A 391 65.79 -5.02 42.27
C TYR A 391 65.43 -5.30 40.80
N GLY A 392 66.13 -6.24 40.14
CA GLY A 392 65.96 -6.52 38.69
C GLY A 392 66.94 -5.75 37.78
N TYR A 393 67.76 -4.88 38.37
CA TYR A 393 68.82 -4.13 37.70
C TYR A 393 70.20 -4.50 38.27
N TYR A 394 71.27 -4.45 37.45
CA TYR A 394 72.65 -4.80 37.85
C TYR A 394 73.69 -3.75 37.39
N ASP A 395 74.89 -3.72 37.99
CA ASP A 395 76.04 -2.82 37.63
C ASP A 395 75.95 -1.35 38.12
N PRO A 396 76.14 -1.04 39.44
CA PRO A 396 76.17 0.34 39.95
C PRO A 396 77.45 1.10 39.51
N PRO A 397 77.37 2.39 39.11
CA PRO A 397 76.27 3.34 39.29
C PRO A 397 75.24 3.38 38.14
N GLU A 398 75.26 2.43 37.20
CA GLU A 398 74.47 2.48 35.96
C GLU A 398 73.18 1.64 35.98
N CYS A 399 73.08 0.59 36.81
CA CYS A 399 71.88 -0.22 37.09
C CYS A 399 71.04 -0.64 35.83
N LYS A 400 71.33 -1.79 35.16
CA LYS A 400 70.78 -2.31 33.86
C LYS A 400 69.86 -3.59 33.98
N PRO A 401 68.81 -3.83 33.12
CA PRO A 401 67.82 -4.97 33.21
C PRO A 401 68.08 -6.28 32.35
N CYS A 402 67.31 -7.41 32.51
CA CYS A 402 67.45 -8.80 31.87
C CYS A 402 66.17 -9.39 31.14
N ASP A 403 66.27 -10.28 30.08
CA ASP A 403 65.12 -10.91 29.28
C ASP A 403 65.24 -12.45 28.87
N CYS A 404 64.38 -13.42 29.31
CA CYS A 404 64.37 -14.89 28.92
C CYS A 404 62.99 -15.67 29.01
N PHE A 405 62.71 -16.78 28.25
CA PHE A 405 61.47 -17.63 28.34
C PHE A 405 61.48 -18.65 29.49
N LEU A 406 60.47 -18.56 30.36
CA LEU A 406 60.45 -19.19 31.69
C LEU A 406 60.44 -20.74 31.72
N ASN A 407 59.71 -21.41 30.82
CA ASN A 407 59.57 -22.87 30.88
C ASN A 407 60.73 -23.62 30.20
N GLY A 408 61.34 -23.00 29.20
CA GLY A 408 62.51 -23.51 28.48
C GLY A 408 63.86 -23.21 29.15
N THR A 409 63.92 -22.21 30.06
CA THR A 409 65.18 -21.70 30.66
C THR A 409 65.39 -22.19 32.10
N TYR A 410 66.64 -22.44 32.50
CA TYR A 410 67.00 -22.69 33.89
C TYR A 410 67.17 -21.38 34.70
N GLY A 411 66.18 -21.02 35.54
CA GLY A 411 66.40 -20.21 36.76
C GLY A 411 66.37 -18.67 36.69
N ASN A 412 65.91 -18.03 35.60
CA ASN A 412 65.74 -16.56 35.47
C ASN A 412 66.98 -15.70 35.80
N VAL A 413 68.18 -16.26 35.66
CA VAL A 413 69.44 -15.52 35.80
C VAL A 413 70.02 -15.28 34.42
N CYS A 414 70.24 -14.01 34.07
CA CYS A 414 71.03 -13.65 32.90
C CYS A 414 72.50 -13.44 33.36
N GLU A 415 73.46 -14.15 32.75
CA GLU A 415 74.87 -13.99 33.11
C GLU A 415 75.36 -12.58 32.76
N VAL A 416 76.26 -12.04 33.60
CA VAL A 416 76.87 -10.72 33.40
C VAL A 416 77.62 -10.71 32.07
N GLY A 417 77.09 -10.00 31.07
CA GLY A 417 77.63 -9.98 29.70
C GLY A 417 76.61 -10.21 28.57
N GLY A 418 75.36 -10.58 28.88
CA GLY A 418 74.19 -10.40 27.99
C GLY A 418 74.17 -11.16 26.65
N GLY A 419 73.83 -12.45 26.62
CA GLY A 419 73.58 -13.07 25.30
C GLY A 419 72.99 -14.47 25.15
N GLN A 420 72.79 -15.30 26.18
CA GLN A 420 72.11 -16.59 25.93
C GLN A 420 71.42 -17.15 27.17
N CYS A 421 70.12 -17.41 27.05
CA CYS A 421 69.33 -18.11 28.07
C CYS A 421 69.69 -19.62 28.01
N PRO A 422 70.02 -20.27 29.14
CA PRO A 422 70.35 -21.69 29.13
C PRO A 422 69.10 -22.58 28.92
N CYS A 423 68.91 -23.06 27.68
CA CYS A 423 67.75 -23.88 27.26
C CYS A 423 67.83 -25.36 27.67
N LYS A 424 66.67 -25.97 27.94
CA LYS A 424 66.50 -27.41 28.18
C LYS A 424 66.62 -28.22 26.88
N VAL A 425 67.12 -29.46 26.95
CA VAL A 425 67.62 -30.27 25.80
C VAL A 425 66.61 -30.60 24.69
N ASN A 426 65.30 -30.50 24.94
CA ASN A 426 64.26 -30.76 23.93
C ASN A 426 63.79 -29.45 23.24
N PHE A 427 64.29 -28.31 23.71
CA PHE A 427 63.91 -26.96 23.32
C PHE A 427 65.13 -26.23 22.73
N ASP A 428 64.88 -25.37 21.75
CA ASP A 428 65.89 -24.64 21.01
C ASP A 428 65.46 -23.17 20.80
N GLY A 429 66.40 -22.32 20.36
CA GLY A 429 66.22 -20.85 20.22
C GLY A 429 66.97 -20.04 21.30
N ALA A 430 67.33 -18.79 21.01
CA ALA A 430 68.11 -17.93 21.92
C ALA A 430 67.39 -17.60 23.25
N ASP A 431 66.06 -17.70 23.21
CA ASP A 431 65.14 -17.55 24.33
C ASP A 431 64.48 -18.88 24.73
N CYS A 432 64.79 -20.01 24.09
CA CYS A 432 64.26 -21.36 24.37
C CYS A 432 62.79 -21.62 23.99
N GLY A 433 62.30 -21.07 22.87
CA GLY A 433 60.88 -21.08 22.46
C GLY A 433 60.36 -22.12 21.44
N GLN A 434 61.13 -23.12 21.00
CA GLN A 434 60.70 -24.10 19.96
C GLN A 434 61.27 -25.53 20.15
N CYS A 435 60.71 -26.58 19.50
CA CYS A 435 61.27 -27.95 19.54
C CYS A 435 62.56 -28.10 18.71
N ALA A 436 63.53 -28.83 19.23
CA ALA A 436 64.76 -29.18 18.52
C ALA A 436 64.51 -30.18 17.36
N ASP A 437 65.38 -30.16 16.34
CA ASP A 437 65.27 -31.05 15.17
C ASP A 437 65.40 -32.54 15.54
N GLY A 438 64.59 -33.39 14.89
CA GLY A 438 64.47 -34.81 15.22
C GLY A 438 63.41 -35.12 16.29
N PHE A 439 62.72 -34.08 16.78
CA PHE A 439 61.61 -34.16 17.72
C PHE A 439 60.33 -33.51 17.14
N TRP A 440 59.15 -33.97 17.56
CA TRP A 440 57.82 -33.58 17.09
C TRP A 440 56.87 -33.32 18.29
N ASN A 441 55.73 -32.62 18.11
CA ASN A 441 54.72 -32.35 19.16
C ASN A 441 55.03 -31.24 20.22
N PHE A 442 55.23 -29.96 19.83
CA PHE A 442 55.38 -28.81 20.77
C PHE A 442 54.08 -28.52 21.54
N PRO A 443 54.10 -28.23 22.87
CA PRO A 443 55.24 -27.88 23.72
C PRO A 443 56.02 -29.04 24.37
N GLU A 444 55.73 -30.31 24.05
CA GLU A 444 56.34 -31.48 24.74
C GLU A 444 57.57 -32.10 24.00
N CYS A 445 57.66 -31.98 22.68
CA CYS A 445 58.82 -32.29 21.82
C CYS A 445 59.45 -33.72 21.97
N GLU A 446 58.88 -34.74 21.29
CA GLU A 446 59.24 -36.19 21.30
C GLU A 446 60.01 -36.71 20.05
N PRO A 447 60.90 -37.74 20.09
CA PRO A 447 61.80 -38.10 18.98
C PRO A 447 61.24 -38.99 17.81
N CYS A 448 61.77 -38.82 16.59
CA CYS A 448 61.44 -39.58 15.33
C CYS A 448 62.13 -40.97 15.17
N THR A 449 61.49 -41.95 14.50
CA THR A 449 62.05 -43.31 14.24
C THR A 449 61.73 -43.90 12.84
N CYS A 450 62.65 -43.75 11.85
CA CYS A 450 62.43 -44.14 10.43
C CYS A 450 63.58 -44.99 9.80
N ALA A 451 63.61 -46.33 9.94
CA ALA A 451 64.82 -47.13 9.65
C ALA A 451 64.75 -48.23 8.55
N GLY A 452 63.67 -48.39 7.78
CA GLY A 452 63.55 -49.46 6.77
C GLY A 452 64.24 -49.16 5.42
N LYS A 453 64.65 -50.19 4.66
CA LYS A 453 65.44 -49.98 3.42
C LYS A 453 64.68 -49.34 2.25
N GLY A 454 63.36 -49.25 2.33
CA GLY A 454 62.53 -48.48 1.40
C GLY A 454 62.18 -47.08 1.90
N ALA A 455 62.76 -46.65 3.05
CA ALA A 455 62.59 -45.29 3.59
C ALA A 455 63.60 -44.35 2.94
N LEU A 456 63.12 -43.18 2.52
CA LEU A 456 63.92 -42.21 1.77
C LEU A 456 64.87 -41.39 2.67
N ASP A 457 64.50 -41.16 3.95
CA ASP A 457 65.34 -40.49 4.96
C ASP A 457 64.93 -40.84 6.42
N LEU A 458 65.67 -40.29 7.40
CA LEU A 458 65.43 -40.46 8.85
C LEU A 458 64.47 -39.40 9.43
N SER A 459 63.94 -38.50 8.61
CA SER A 459 63.10 -37.40 9.05
C SER A 459 61.65 -37.86 9.14
N CYS A 460 60.97 -37.38 10.17
CA CYS A 460 59.55 -37.59 10.33
C CYS A 460 58.85 -36.24 10.45
N ASP A 461 57.60 -36.20 10.06
CA ASP A 461 56.79 -35.00 10.16
C ASP A 461 56.70 -34.50 11.61
N LYS A 462 57.01 -33.21 11.87
CA LYS A 462 57.10 -32.56 13.20
C LYS A 462 55.77 -32.50 13.97
N LEU A 463 54.68 -32.98 13.38
CA LEU A 463 53.35 -33.07 13.99
C LEU A 463 52.77 -34.50 14.02
N THR A 464 53.16 -35.42 13.12
CA THR A 464 52.50 -36.74 12.95
C THR A 464 53.41 -37.96 13.01
N GLY A 465 54.73 -37.81 12.82
CA GLY A 465 55.70 -38.90 13.00
C GLY A 465 55.74 -40.00 11.92
N GLN A 466 55.23 -39.78 10.71
CA GLN A 466 55.26 -40.74 9.59
C GLN A 466 56.54 -40.60 8.72
N CYS A 467 57.08 -41.73 8.24
CA CYS A 467 58.27 -41.80 7.37
C CYS A 467 57.90 -41.87 5.88
N ASN A 468 58.80 -41.39 5.01
CA ASN A 468 58.59 -41.32 3.56
C ASN A 468 59.07 -42.59 2.82
N CYS A 469 58.17 -43.32 2.11
CA CYS A 469 58.45 -44.61 1.44
C CYS A 469 58.52 -44.55 -0.11
N ASP A 470 59.33 -45.41 -0.73
CA ASP A 470 59.43 -45.59 -2.20
C ASP A 470 58.36 -46.55 -2.78
N PHE A 471 57.97 -46.40 -4.06
CA PHE A 471 56.70 -46.88 -4.64
C PHE A 471 56.52 -48.41 -4.76
N ALA A 472 57.60 -49.20 -4.68
CA ALA A 472 57.53 -50.66 -4.66
C ALA A 472 57.47 -51.23 -3.23
N PHE A 473 57.47 -50.34 -2.22
CA PHE A 473 57.60 -50.66 -0.80
C PHE A 473 56.51 -50.00 0.05
N SER A 474 56.19 -50.59 1.21
CA SER A 474 55.16 -50.08 2.13
C SER A 474 55.47 -50.38 3.61
N GLY A 475 54.78 -49.70 4.54
CA GLY A 475 54.96 -49.79 6.00
C GLY A 475 55.32 -48.45 6.68
N LYS A 476 55.07 -48.27 7.99
CA LYS A 476 55.39 -47.02 8.73
C LYS A 476 56.89 -46.66 8.66
N GLU A 477 57.74 -47.68 8.61
CA GLU A 477 59.20 -47.58 8.42
C GLU A 477 59.66 -47.99 7.01
N CYS A 478 58.73 -48.29 6.08
CA CYS A 478 59.01 -48.61 4.68
C CYS A 478 59.88 -49.87 4.44
N ASP A 479 59.54 -51.02 5.03
CA ASP A 479 60.36 -52.23 5.06
C ASP A 479 59.75 -53.50 4.40
N THR A 480 58.63 -53.39 3.67
CA THR A 480 57.97 -54.53 2.99
C THR A 480 57.66 -54.27 1.51
N CYS A 481 57.58 -55.30 0.65
CA CYS A 481 57.13 -55.14 -0.75
C CYS A 481 55.63 -54.87 -0.83
N GLN A 482 55.22 -54.05 -1.80
CA GLN A 482 53.80 -53.81 -2.07
C GLN A 482 53.12 -55.02 -2.75
N THR A 483 51.84 -55.25 -2.44
CA THR A 483 51.04 -56.37 -2.99
C THR A 483 51.05 -56.41 -4.52
N GLY A 484 51.22 -57.61 -5.10
CA GLY A 484 51.38 -57.81 -6.55
C GLY A 484 52.84 -57.85 -7.02
N PHE A 485 53.78 -57.63 -6.10
CA PHE A 485 55.22 -57.76 -6.32
C PHE A 485 55.85 -58.75 -5.32
N PHE A 486 56.95 -59.40 -5.69
CA PHE A 486 57.58 -60.47 -4.92
C PHE A 486 59.12 -60.32 -4.86
N ASP A 487 59.78 -60.91 -3.85
CA ASP A 487 61.25 -60.92 -3.62
C ASP A 487 61.88 -59.61 -3.05
N TYR A 488 61.63 -59.26 -1.77
CA TYR A 488 62.28 -58.12 -1.07
C TYR A 488 63.79 -58.36 -0.86
N PRO A 489 64.68 -57.39 -1.13
CA PRO A 489 64.43 -55.96 -1.35
C PRO A 489 64.29 -55.52 -2.81
N LYS A 490 63.99 -56.43 -3.76
CA LYS A 490 63.89 -56.10 -5.20
C LYS A 490 62.45 -55.90 -5.70
N CYS A 491 61.47 -56.61 -5.14
CA CYS A 491 60.03 -56.45 -5.38
C CYS A 491 59.62 -56.41 -6.89
N THR A 492 59.49 -57.58 -7.55
CA THR A 492 59.18 -57.78 -9.01
C THR A 492 57.74 -58.24 -9.26
N PHE A 493 57.10 -57.92 -10.40
CA PHE A 493 55.66 -58.16 -10.70
C PHE A 493 55.27 -59.60 -11.15
N CYS A 494 54.00 -60.02 -10.94
CA CYS A 494 53.46 -61.36 -11.27
C CYS A 494 52.29 -61.38 -12.30
N ASP A 495 52.21 -62.41 -13.19
CA ASP A 495 51.20 -62.54 -14.27
C ASP A 495 50.29 -63.81 -14.15
N CYS A 496 49.13 -63.67 -13.49
CA CYS A 496 48.12 -64.72 -13.23
C CYS A 496 46.70 -64.26 -13.65
N ASP A 497 45.76 -65.17 -14.00
CA ASP A 497 44.35 -64.76 -14.25
C ASP A 497 43.66 -64.49 -12.90
N THR A 498 43.32 -63.24 -12.65
CA THR A 498 42.81 -62.77 -11.37
C THR A 498 41.47 -63.38 -10.97
N THR A 499 40.75 -64.02 -11.90
CA THR A 499 39.38 -64.47 -11.68
C THR A 499 39.35 -65.81 -10.94
N GLY A 500 40.08 -66.81 -11.46
CA GLY A 500 40.20 -68.13 -10.84
C GLY A 500 41.35 -68.27 -9.82
N THR A 501 42.10 -67.19 -9.54
CA THR A 501 43.24 -67.19 -8.60
C THR A 501 42.86 -66.50 -7.27
N GLU A 502 43.32 -67.02 -6.13
CA GLU A 502 43.05 -66.44 -4.79
C GLU A 502 43.74 -65.08 -4.54
N PRO A 503 43.24 -64.24 -3.59
CA PRO A 503 43.72 -62.86 -3.41
C PRO A 503 45.04 -62.80 -2.60
N GLU A 504 46.10 -63.29 -3.22
CA GLU A 504 47.51 -62.90 -3.10
C GLU A 504 48.17 -63.48 -4.35
N ILE A 505 47.98 -62.74 -5.47
CA ILE A 505 48.03 -63.14 -6.89
C ILE A 505 49.11 -64.18 -7.22
N CYS A 506 50.27 -64.06 -6.58
CA CYS A 506 51.32 -65.05 -6.62
C CYS A 506 52.03 -65.09 -5.27
N HIS A 507 52.67 -66.22 -4.98
CA HIS A 507 53.48 -66.36 -3.78
C HIS A 507 54.65 -65.34 -3.75
N GLN A 508 54.74 -64.52 -2.69
CA GLN A 508 55.63 -63.33 -2.53
C GLN A 508 57.16 -63.60 -2.57
N THR A 509 57.58 -64.84 -2.83
CA THR A 509 58.98 -65.24 -3.04
C THR A 509 59.22 -66.08 -4.31
N SER A 510 58.20 -66.69 -4.91
CA SER A 510 58.38 -67.68 -6.00
C SER A 510 57.60 -67.38 -7.29
N GLY A 511 56.60 -66.51 -7.26
CA GLY A 511 55.90 -66.04 -8.47
C GLY A 511 54.90 -67.02 -9.11
N GLN A 512 54.50 -68.11 -8.44
CA GLN A 512 53.52 -69.09 -8.97
C GLN A 512 52.06 -68.72 -8.61
N CYS A 513 51.12 -68.91 -9.56
CA CYS A 513 49.68 -68.63 -9.40
C CYS A 513 48.95 -69.73 -8.61
N ILE A 514 48.01 -69.33 -7.74
CA ILE A 514 47.28 -70.23 -6.83
C ILE A 514 45.79 -70.26 -7.18
N CYS A 515 45.29 -71.36 -7.74
CA CYS A 515 43.89 -71.48 -8.21
C CYS A 515 42.89 -71.75 -7.07
N LYS A 516 41.69 -71.15 -7.15
CA LYS A 516 40.52 -71.37 -6.29
C LYS A 516 39.86 -72.73 -6.55
N ASP A 517 39.21 -73.30 -5.54
CA ASP A 517 38.41 -74.53 -5.69
C ASP A 517 37.26 -74.35 -6.71
N ASN A 518 36.98 -75.41 -7.48
CA ASN A 518 36.04 -75.48 -8.64
C ASN A 518 36.56 -74.86 -9.96
N TYR A 519 37.77 -74.30 -9.96
CA TYR A 519 38.48 -73.81 -11.14
C TYR A 519 39.71 -74.66 -11.43
N THR A 520 40.12 -74.71 -12.70
CA THR A 520 41.27 -75.51 -13.15
C THR A 520 41.99 -74.85 -14.33
N GLY A 521 43.21 -75.29 -14.65
CA GLY A 521 44.06 -74.73 -15.71
C GLY A 521 45.35 -74.06 -15.19
N LYS A 522 46.40 -73.92 -16.03
CA LYS A 522 47.74 -73.39 -15.61
C LYS A 522 47.74 -71.91 -15.22
N ARG A 523 46.72 -71.17 -15.67
CA ARG A 523 46.43 -69.78 -15.28
C ARG A 523 45.13 -69.68 -14.46
N CYS A 524 44.50 -70.81 -14.11
CA CYS A 524 43.23 -70.92 -13.39
C CYS A 524 41.98 -70.46 -14.16
N ASP A 525 41.82 -70.86 -15.44
CA ASP A 525 40.87 -70.29 -16.39
C ASP A 525 39.72 -71.20 -16.91
N GLN A 526 39.37 -72.30 -16.22
CA GLN A 526 38.29 -73.24 -16.63
C GLN A 526 37.49 -73.83 -15.43
N CYS A 527 36.25 -74.31 -15.64
CA CYS A 527 35.40 -74.95 -14.60
C CYS A 527 35.52 -76.48 -14.51
N ALA A 528 35.37 -77.05 -13.31
CA ALA A 528 35.37 -78.50 -13.06
C ALA A 528 34.01 -79.19 -13.35
N PRO A 529 33.94 -80.51 -13.68
CA PRO A 529 32.69 -81.22 -13.97
C PRO A 529 31.67 -81.22 -12.81
N GLY A 530 30.38 -81.00 -13.10
CA GLY A 530 29.33 -80.78 -12.09
C GLY A 530 29.11 -79.31 -11.71
N PHE A 531 29.90 -78.42 -12.34
CA PHE A 531 29.85 -76.97 -12.18
C PHE A 531 29.80 -76.29 -13.56
N TYR A 532 29.14 -75.15 -13.69
CA TYR A 532 28.93 -74.42 -14.95
C TYR A 532 29.29 -72.92 -14.82
N LEU A 533 29.44 -72.22 -15.96
CA LEU A 533 29.63 -70.76 -16.12
C LEU A 533 31.02 -70.13 -15.81
N TYR A 534 32.09 -70.43 -16.56
CA TYR A 534 33.37 -69.68 -16.44
C TYR A 534 33.19 -68.19 -16.81
N PRO A 535 33.70 -67.21 -16.04
CA PRO A 535 34.73 -67.32 -15.02
C PRO A 535 34.23 -67.43 -13.56
N VAL A 536 32.97 -67.82 -13.34
CA VAL A 536 32.42 -68.11 -12.01
C VAL A 536 31.75 -69.50 -11.94
N CYS A 537 32.53 -70.53 -11.65
CA CYS A 537 32.13 -71.94 -11.72
C CYS A 537 31.24 -72.36 -10.55
N SER A 538 29.96 -72.67 -10.82
CA SER A 538 28.91 -72.92 -9.81
C SER A 538 28.29 -74.32 -9.91
N ALA A 539 28.00 -74.98 -8.77
CA ALA A 539 27.44 -76.34 -8.73
C ALA A 539 25.98 -76.38 -9.21
N CYS A 540 25.57 -77.47 -9.88
CA CYS A 540 24.20 -77.65 -10.38
C CYS A 540 23.14 -77.88 -9.27
N ASP A 541 23.42 -78.72 -8.26
CA ASP A 541 22.55 -79.07 -7.11
C ASP A 541 21.02 -79.18 -7.36
N CYS A 542 20.57 -80.04 -8.27
CA CYS A 542 19.13 -80.26 -8.51
C CYS A 542 18.43 -81.03 -7.36
N GLU A 543 17.25 -80.57 -6.92
CA GLU A 543 16.43 -81.22 -5.88
C GLU A 543 15.59 -82.36 -6.48
N LEU A 544 15.90 -83.60 -6.09
CA LEU A 544 15.40 -84.81 -6.76
C LEU A 544 13.88 -84.97 -6.66
N THR A 545 13.24 -84.36 -5.67
CA THR A 545 11.79 -84.45 -5.44
C THR A 545 10.98 -83.63 -6.45
N GLY A 546 11.53 -82.49 -6.90
CA GLY A 546 10.89 -81.59 -7.88
C GLY A 546 11.40 -81.75 -9.31
N THR A 547 12.45 -82.56 -9.51
CA THR A 547 13.15 -82.77 -10.79
C THR A 547 12.59 -83.98 -11.54
N ILE A 548 12.42 -83.85 -12.86
CA ILE A 548 11.95 -84.92 -13.73
C ILE A 548 12.97 -86.08 -13.71
N ASN A 549 12.56 -87.26 -13.25
CA ASN A 549 13.36 -88.50 -13.17
C ASN A 549 14.62 -88.50 -12.26
N GLY A 550 14.86 -87.44 -11.47
CA GLY A 550 15.95 -87.40 -10.47
C GLY A 550 17.38 -87.31 -11.04
N ASP A 551 17.58 -86.62 -12.16
CA ASP A 551 18.90 -86.36 -12.76
C ASP A 551 19.57 -85.11 -12.14
N PRO A 552 20.82 -85.20 -11.62
CA PRO A 552 21.51 -84.07 -10.97
C PRO A 552 22.28 -83.15 -11.95
N THR A 553 22.13 -83.33 -13.27
CA THR A 553 22.81 -82.52 -14.28
C THR A 553 22.01 -81.27 -14.66
N CYS A 554 22.72 -80.18 -14.97
CA CYS A 554 22.15 -78.91 -15.41
C CYS A 554 22.81 -78.43 -16.71
N ASP A 555 22.13 -77.55 -17.44
CA ASP A 555 22.69 -76.96 -18.66
C ASP A 555 23.76 -75.91 -18.40
N ASP A 556 24.34 -75.34 -19.47
CA ASP A 556 25.40 -74.31 -19.41
C ASP A 556 24.97 -73.01 -18.69
N GLN A 557 23.70 -72.89 -18.29
CA GLN A 557 23.12 -71.77 -17.54
C GLN A 557 22.63 -72.17 -16.13
N GLY A 558 22.74 -73.45 -15.76
CA GLY A 558 22.45 -73.94 -14.42
C GLY A 558 21.04 -74.44 -14.17
N GLN A 559 20.25 -74.69 -15.20
CA GLN A 559 18.84 -75.03 -15.03
C GLN A 559 18.62 -76.54 -14.96
N CYS A 560 17.98 -76.99 -13.86
CA CYS A 560 17.45 -78.33 -13.66
C CYS A 560 16.04 -78.46 -14.26
N GLN A 561 15.62 -79.66 -14.64
CA GLN A 561 14.33 -79.87 -15.31
C GLN A 561 13.18 -80.15 -14.31
N CYS A 562 12.27 -79.20 -14.09
CA CYS A 562 11.25 -79.24 -13.01
C CYS A 562 9.85 -79.74 -13.41
N LEU A 563 9.07 -80.26 -12.45
CA LEU A 563 7.64 -80.59 -12.57
C LEU A 563 6.75 -79.33 -12.57
N SER A 564 5.56 -79.36 -13.19
CA SER A 564 4.75 -78.16 -13.52
C SER A 564 4.22 -77.30 -12.36
N SER A 565 4.14 -77.81 -11.13
CA SER A 565 3.78 -77.03 -9.93
C SER A 565 4.99 -76.56 -9.13
N PHE A 566 6.20 -76.90 -9.60
CA PHE A 566 7.48 -76.61 -8.98
C PHE A 566 8.32 -75.71 -9.89
N GLY A 567 9.03 -74.78 -9.28
CA GLY A 567 9.82 -73.76 -9.95
C GLY A 567 11.22 -73.66 -9.36
N GLY A 568 11.99 -72.72 -9.88
CA GLY A 568 13.38 -72.50 -9.47
C GLY A 568 14.40 -73.21 -10.36
N LYS A 569 15.65 -72.74 -10.32
CA LYS A 569 16.75 -73.33 -11.11
C LYS A 569 17.09 -74.76 -10.68
N LYS A 570 16.80 -75.10 -9.42
CA LYS A 570 17.06 -76.41 -8.79
C LYS A 570 15.80 -77.23 -8.53
N CYS A 571 14.62 -76.75 -8.94
CA CYS A 571 13.31 -77.39 -8.72
C CYS A 571 12.91 -77.53 -7.24
N ASP A 572 13.33 -76.59 -6.41
CA ASP A 572 13.23 -76.55 -4.94
C ASP A 572 12.23 -75.52 -4.41
N SER A 573 11.47 -74.85 -5.29
CA SER A 573 10.41 -73.92 -4.92
C SER A 573 9.12 -74.19 -5.67
N CYS A 574 8.04 -73.51 -5.32
CA CYS A 574 6.78 -73.59 -6.05
C CYS A 574 6.82 -72.71 -7.31
N ALA A 575 6.11 -73.11 -8.36
CA ALA A 575 5.96 -72.27 -9.55
C ALA A 575 5.12 -71.01 -9.27
N PRO A 576 5.33 -69.88 -9.97
CA PRO A 576 4.55 -68.65 -9.76
C PRO A 576 3.03 -68.91 -9.82
N GLY A 577 2.29 -68.40 -8.84
CA GLY A 577 0.87 -68.67 -8.63
C GLY A 577 0.56 -69.80 -7.64
N TYR A 578 1.59 -70.41 -7.05
CA TYR A 578 1.48 -71.46 -6.04
C TYR A 578 2.39 -71.19 -4.84
N HIS A 579 1.97 -71.59 -3.63
CA HIS A 579 2.65 -71.30 -2.37
C HIS A 579 2.70 -72.55 -1.45
N LYS A 580 3.55 -72.53 -0.40
CA LYS A 580 3.82 -73.66 0.55
C LYS A 580 4.52 -74.89 -0.06
N TYR A 581 5.81 -74.76 -0.40
CA TYR A 581 6.68 -75.90 -0.73
C TYR A 581 6.80 -76.86 0.49
N PRO A 582 6.78 -78.20 0.33
CA PRO A 582 6.80 -78.97 -0.93
C PRO A 582 5.41 -79.31 -1.51
N ALA A 583 4.32 -78.75 -0.98
CA ALA A 583 2.95 -79.08 -1.41
C ALA A 583 2.41 -78.20 -2.55
N CYS A 584 2.93 -76.98 -2.71
CA CYS A 584 2.65 -76.02 -3.80
C CYS A 584 1.17 -75.88 -4.18
N LYS A 585 0.40 -75.14 -3.36
CA LYS A 585 -1.05 -74.87 -3.49
C LYS A 585 -1.34 -73.52 -4.17
N SER A 586 -2.43 -73.40 -4.93
CA SER A 586 -2.79 -72.17 -5.69
C SER A 586 -3.06 -70.94 -4.81
N CYS A 587 -2.68 -69.76 -5.31
CA CYS A 587 -2.85 -68.45 -4.66
C CYS A 587 -4.22 -67.78 -4.88
N ASP A 588 -4.88 -68.01 -6.02
CA ASP A 588 -6.21 -67.46 -6.38
C ASP A 588 -6.38 -65.92 -6.19
N CYS A 589 -5.46 -65.13 -6.74
CA CYS A 589 -5.53 -63.65 -6.71
C CYS A 589 -6.52 -63.09 -7.76
N ASP A 590 -7.23 -62.00 -7.42
CA ASP A 590 -8.12 -61.28 -8.34
C ASP A 590 -7.30 -60.56 -9.43
N LEU A 591 -7.69 -60.74 -10.70
CA LEU A 591 -6.95 -60.24 -11.86
C LEU A 591 -7.07 -58.72 -12.07
N LEU A 592 -8.13 -58.09 -11.54
CA LEU A 592 -8.35 -56.65 -11.67
C LEU A 592 -7.65 -55.90 -10.54
N GLY A 593 -7.70 -56.45 -9.31
CA GLY A 593 -7.06 -55.83 -8.15
C GLY A 593 -5.60 -56.18 -7.94
N GLY A 594 -5.10 -57.31 -8.44
CA GLY A 594 -3.71 -57.75 -8.30
C GLY A 594 -2.78 -57.30 -9.44
N TYR A 595 -1.47 -57.22 -9.17
CA TYR A 595 -0.44 -57.09 -10.22
C TYR A 595 -0.20 -58.42 -10.96
N GLY A 596 -0.65 -59.54 -10.40
CA GLY A 596 -0.53 -60.87 -11.00
C GLY A 596 -1.18 -61.96 -10.12
N GLN A 597 -0.94 -63.22 -10.47
CA GLN A 597 -1.50 -64.39 -9.79
C GLN A 597 -0.62 -64.92 -8.64
N SER A 598 0.52 -64.28 -8.35
CA SER A 598 1.48 -64.74 -7.35
C SER A 598 1.15 -64.18 -5.96
N CYS A 599 1.39 -64.98 -4.92
CA CYS A 599 1.15 -64.60 -3.53
C CYS A 599 2.35 -64.97 -2.65
N ASP A 600 2.42 -64.36 -1.47
CA ASP A 600 3.45 -64.63 -0.47
C ASP A 600 3.42 -66.08 0.05
N ASP A 601 4.60 -66.68 0.21
CA ASP A 601 4.75 -68.12 0.43
C ASP A 601 4.16 -68.61 1.77
N GLU A 602 4.22 -67.78 2.82
CA GLU A 602 3.70 -68.13 4.15
C GLU A 602 2.27 -67.64 4.38
N SER A 603 1.98 -66.39 4.00
CA SER A 603 0.72 -65.72 4.32
C SER A 603 -0.39 -65.87 3.27
N ALA A 604 -0.05 -66.36 2.06
CA ALA A 604 -0.95 -66.45 0.91
C ALA A 604 -1.48 -65.07 0.42
N GLN A 605 -0.85 -63.97 0.82
CA GLN A 605 -1.24 -62.61 0.46
C GLN A 605 -0.85 -62.28 -0.98
N CYS A 606 -1.82 -61.88 -1.79
CA CYS A 606 -1.61 -61.40 -3.16
C CYS A 606 -1.05 -59.96 -3.18
N ASP A 607 -0.28 -59.64 -4.22
CA ASP A 607 0.28 -58.30 -4.43
C ASP A 607 -0.74 -57.38 -5.13
N CYS A 608 -1.34 -56.46 -4.36
CA CYS A 608 -2.46 -55.63 -4.79
C CYS A 608 -2.00 -54.30 -5.40
N ARG A 609 -2.72 -53.85 -6.45
CA ARG A 609 -2.61 -52.50 -7.01
C ARG A 609 -3.00 -51.47 -5.96
N SER A 610 -2.43 -50.26 -6.07
CA SER A 610 -2.55 -49.19 -5.07
C SER A 610 -3.96 -48.84 -4.60
N ASN A 611 -4.98 -49.06 -5.44
CA ASN A 611 -6.38 -48.72 -5.14
C ASN A 611 -7.19 -49.93 -4.61
N PHE A 612 -6.55 -51.09 -4.42
CA PHE A 612 -7.16 -52.36 -4.01
C PHE A 612 -6.46 -52.94 -2.78
N ILE A 613 -7.20 -53.69 -1.97
CA ILE A 613 -6.75 -54.32 -0.73
C ILE A 613 -7.44 -55.66 -0.53
N GLY A 614 -6.98 -56.44 0.45
CA GLY A 614 -7.51 -57.76 0.79
C GLY A 614 -6.55 -58.88 0.40
N LEU A 615 -6.76 -60.08 0.98
CA LEU A 615 -5.88 -61.24 0.80
C LEU A 615 -5.75 -61.68 -0.66
N LYS A 616 -6.81 -61.43 -1.44
CA LYS A 616 -6.89 -61.73 -2.88
C LYS A 616 -6.98 -60.47 -3.75
N CYS A 617 -6.83 -59.28 -3.17
CA CYS A 617 -7.02 -57.99 -3.85
C CYS A 617 -8.44 -57.76 -4.40
N ASP A 618 -9.47 -58.21 -3.68
CA ASP A 618 -10.87 -58.24 -4.07
C ASP A 618 -11.73 -57.13 -3.41
N SER A 619 -11.10 -56.08 -2.89
CA SER A 619 -11.77 -54.93 -2.25
C SER A 619 -11.01 -53.64 -2.53
N CYS A 620 -11.64 -52.47 -2.42
CA CYS A 620 -10.95 -51.20 -2.61
C CYS A 620 -10.10 -50.84 -1.38
N ALA A 621 -8.91 -50.27 -1.61
CA ALA A 621 -8.04 -49.73 -0.56
C ALA A 621 -8.67 -48.51 0.14
N PRO A 622 -8.23 -48.14 1.36
CA PRO A 622 -8.74 -46.96 2.06
C PRO A 622 -8.65 -45.69 1.19
N ASN A 623 -9.72 -44.87 1.19
CA ASN A 623 -9.95 -43.68 0.35
C ASN A 623 -10.31 -43.96 -1.14
N PHE A 624 -10.63 -45.20 -1.49
CA PHE A 624 -11.18 -45.57 -2.80
C PHE A 624 -12.53 -46.27 -2.66
N TYR A 625 -13.48 -46.01 -3.56
CA TYR A 625 -14.84 -46.57 -3.53
C TYR A 625 -15.25 -47.13 -4.92
N ASN A 626 -16.35 -47.90 -5.00
CA ASN A 626 -16.88 -48.49 -6.26
C ASN A 626 -16.05 -49.67 -6.84
N PHE A 627 -15.96 -50.82 -6.16
CA PHE A 627 -15.29 -52.02 -6.74
C PHE A 627 -16.08 -52.59 -7.94
N PRO A 628 -15.46 -52.96 -9.08
CA PRO A 628 -14.02 -53.14 -9.30
C PRO A 628 -13.28 -51.94 -9.91
N THR A 629 -13.87 -50.74 -10.01
CA THR A 629 -13.19 -49.56 -10.56
C THR A 629 -12.33 -48.80 -9.53
N CYS A 630 -12.71 -48.86 -8.24
CA CYS A 630 -11.97 -48.26 -7.11
C CYS A 630 -11.49 -46.83 -7.39
N GLU A 631 -12.45 -45.91 -7.48
CA GLU A 631 -12.30 -44.47 -7.74
C GLU A 631 -11.89 -43.70 -6.47
N ALA A 632 -11.11 -42.62 -6.64
CA ALA A 632 -10.60 -41.85 -5.52
C ALA A 632 -11.68 -40.99 -4.86
N CYS A 633 -11.71 -40.98 -3.53
CA CYS A 633 -12.57 -40.15 -2.70
C CYS A 633 -12.13 -38.67 -2.76
N LEU A 634 -12.98 -37.76 -3.26
CA LEU A 634 -12.66 -36.33 -3.47
C LEU A 634 -13.32 -35.40 -2.43
N CYS A 635 -13.26 -35.74 -1.15
CA CYS A 635 -13.73 -34.85 -0.09
C CYS A 635 -12.79 -33.64 0.07
N ASN A 636 -13.37 -32.45 0.21
CA ASN A 636 -12.59 -31.24 0.47
C ASN A 636 -11.95 -31.33 1.86
N PRO A 637 -10.61 -31.32 1.97
CA PRO A 637 -9.90 -31.49 3.23
C PRO A 637 -10.18 -30.37 4.24
N ALA A 638 -10.67 -29.22 3.79
CA ALA A 638 -11.05 -28.12 4.67
C ALA A 638 -12.40 -28.35 5.35
N GLY A 639 -13.32 -29.03 4.67
CA GLY A 639 -14.70 -29.21 5.11
C GLY A 639 -15.07 -30.60 5.59
N ALA A 640 -14.29 -31.63 5.28
CA ALA A 640 -14.55 -32.99 5.73
C ALA A 640 -14.07 -33.21 7.19
N MET A 641 -14.88 -33.91 7.98
CA MET A 641 -14.58 -34.29 9.36
C MET A 641 -13.71 -35.55 9.37
N PRO A 642 -12.58 -35.62 10.07
CA PRO A 642 -11.76 -36.83 10.12
C PRO A 642 -12.46 -37.96 10.89
N VAL A 643 -12.51 -39.17 10.29
CA VAL A 643 -13.06 -40.40 10.91
C VAL A 643 -11.91 -41.38 11.16
N ASP A 644 -11.99 -42.19 12.22
CA ASP A 644 -10.96 -43.19 12.56
C ASP A 644 -10.70 -44.15 11.38
N GLY A 645 -9.49 -44.10 10.83
CA GLY A 645 -9.07 -44.87 9.65
C GLY A 645 -9.23 -44.15 8.29
N TYR A 646 -9.92 -43.00 8.25
CA TYR A 646 -10.16 -42.20 7.05
C TYR A 646 -9.96 -40.69 7.31
N PRO A 647 -8.77 -40.15 7.04
CA PRO A 647 -8.43 -38.76 7.36
C PRO A 647 -9.20 -37.69 6.56
N LEU A 648 -9.99 -38.09 5.54
CA LEU A 648 -10.83 -37.21 4.72
C LEU A 648 -12.35 -37.47 4.90
N GLY A 649 -12.75 -37.99 6.07
CA GLY A 649 -14.17 -38.17 6.41
C GLY A 649 -14.88 -39.36 5.78
N GLY A 650 -14.12 -40.29 5.20
CA GLY A 650 -14.56 -41.62 4.79
C GLY A 650 -15.63 -41.61 3.70
N CYS A 651 -15.30 -42.11 2.52
CA CYS A 651 -16.31 -42.41 1.49
C CYS A 651 -17.06 -43.71 1.85
N GLY A 652 -18.23 -43.57 2.48
CA GLY A 652 -19.09 -44.69 2.87
C GLY A 652 -20.35 -44.80 2.00
N SER A 653 -20.70 -46.02 1.58
CA SER A 653 -22.02 -46.33 1.01
C SER A 653 -23.05 -46.45 2.14
N PHE A 654 -23.84 -45.41 2.38
CA PHE A 654 -25.00 -45.43 3.28
C PHE A 654 -26.32 -45.57 2.50
N ASP A 655 -27.36 -46.08 3.17
CA ASP A 655 -28.67 -46.48 2.64
C ASP A 655 -29.52 -45.34 2.01
N ASP A 656 -28.97 -44.13 1.92
CA ASP A 656 -29.66 -42.87 1.60
C ASP A 656 -29.29 -42.32 0.20
N GLY A 657 -28.25 -42.85 -0.45
CA GLY A 657 -27.99 -42.68 -1.88
C GLY A 657 -27.34 -41.38 -2.39
N TYR A 658 -27.02 -40.37 -1.55
CA TYR A 658 -26.53 -39.05 -2.06
C TYR A 658 -25.38 -38.34 -1.32
N THR A 659 -24.84 -38.85 -0.20
CA THR A 659 -23.77 -38.15 0.56
C THR A 659 -22.47 -38.95 0.58
N LEU A 660 -21.40 -38.41 -0.02
CA LEU A 660 -20.11 -39.09 -0.22
C LEU A 660 -19.10 -38.84 0.92
N CYS A 661 -19.23 -37.72 1.65
CA CYS A 661 -18.29 -37.26 2.67
C CYS A 661 -19.02 -36.82 3.94
N GLU A 662 -18.47 -37.11 5.13
CA GLU A 662 -18.97 -36.55 6.40
C GLU A 662 -18.43 -35.13 6.60
N CYS A 663 -19.30 -34.12 6.57
CA CYS A 663 -18.90 -32.72 6.65
C CYS A 663 -18.79 -32.21 8.09
N LYS A 664 -17.86 -31.28 8.32
CA LYS A 664 -17.73 -30.51 9.56
C LYS A 664 -19.02 -29.72 9.86
N PRO A 665 -19.26 -29.37 11.14
CA PRO A 665 -20.52 -28.77 11.59
C PRO A 665 -21.11 -27.63 10.75
N ASN A 666 -20.28 -26.69 10.26
CA ASN A 666 -20.73 -25.50 9.53
C ASN A 666 -20.55 -25.60 8.00
N VAL A 667 -20.35 -26.83 7.50
CA VAL A 667 -20.04 -27.11 6.09
C VAL A 667 -21.11 -28.04 5.51
N GLU A 668 -21.46 -27.82 4.24
CA GLU A 668 -22.35 -28.63 3.45
C GLU A 668 -21.78 -28.89 2.04
N GLY A 669 -22.57 -29.58 1.20
CA GLY A 669 -22.15 -30.03 -0.13
C GLY A 669 -21.73 -31.50 -0.15
N HIS A 670 -21.92 -32.15 -1.29
CA HIS A 670 -21.64 -33.58 -1.49
C HIS A 670 -20.18 -33.98 -1.23
N ILE A 671 -19.25 -33.04 -1.41
CA ILE A 671 -17.82 -33.18 -1.10
C ILE A 671 -17.34 -32.23 0.01
N CYS A 672 -18.27 -31.66 0.80
CA CYS A 672 -17.99 -30.72 1.88
C CYS A 672 -17.19 -29.47 1.45
N ASP A 673 -17.55 -28.88 0.30
CA ASP A 673 -16.87 -27.75 -0.32
C ASP A 673 -17.56 -26.40 -0.11
N GLN A 674 -18.70 -26.37 0.59
CA GLN A 674 -19.53 -25.17 0.73
C GLN A 674 -19.81 -24.88 2.21
N CYS A 675 -19.79 -23.61 2.61
CA CYS A 675 -20.26 -23.22 3.93
C CYS A 675 -21.78 -23.26 3.99
N LYS A 676 -22.34 -23.66 5.14
CA LYS A 676 -23.78 -23.55 5.38
C LYS A 676 -24.22 -22.07 5.36
N PRO A 677 -25.48 -21.76 5.03
CA PRO A 677 -26.01 -20.40 5.11
C PRO A 677 -25.75 -19.77 6.49
N GLY A 678 -25.29 -18.52 6.51
CA GLY A 678 -24.87 -17.83 7.74
C GLY A 678 -23.43 -18.13 8.18
N PHE A 679 -22.63 -18.83 7.35
CA PHE A 679 -21.21 -19.09 7.58
C PHE A 679 -20.36 -18.81 6.34
N TYR A 680 -19.09 -18.47 6.52
CA TYR A 680 -18.14 -18.16 5.46
C TYR A 680 -16.71 -18.64 5.78
N ASN A 681 -15.77 -18.44 4.86
CA ASN A 681 -14.35 -18.74 5.04
C ASN A 681 -14.06 -20.22 5.37
N LEU A 682 -14.35 -21.12 4.42
CA LEU A 682 -14.04 -22.54 4.56
C LEU A 682 -12.53 -22.77 4.74
N ALA A 683 -12.11 -23.12 5.95
CA ALA A 683 -10.71 -23.24 6.34
C ALA A 683 -10.40 -24.60 6.97
N LYS A 684 -9.22 -25.15 6.66
CA LYS A 684 -8.81 -26.48 7.12
C LYS A 684 -8.55 -26.53 8.62
N GLU A 685 -7.98 -25.46 9.15
CA GLU A 685 -7.64 -25.26 10.55
C GLU A 685 -8.87 -25.02 11.43
N ASN A 686 -9.99 -24.60 10.83
CA ASN A 686 -11.23 -24.39 11.53
C ASN A 686 -11.89 -25.75 11.86
N ALA A 687 -12.09 -26.02 13.15
CA ALA A 687 -12.69 -27.27 13.63
C ALA A 687 -14.14 -27.45 13.13
N ASP A 688 -14.86 -26.35 12.97
CA ASP A 688 -16.24 -26.34 12.46
C ASP A 688 -16.31 -26.14 10.93
N GLY A 689 -15.15 -25.90 10.30
CA GLY A 689 -14.96 -25.72 8.86
C GLY A 689 -15.18 -24.29 8.39
N CYS A 690 -16.33 -23.71 8.69
CA CYS A 690 -16.66 -22.31 8.36
C CYS A 690 -16.93 -21.46 9.61
N GLU A 691 -16.67 -20.17 9.50
CA GLU A 691 -16.87 -19.16 10.54
C GLU A 691 -18.26 -18.55 10.43
N ALA A 692 -18.89 -18.21 11.55
CA ALA A 692 -20.21 -17.59 11.53
C ALA A 692 -20.13 -16.16 10.99
N CYS A 693 -21.12 -15.76 10.16
CA CYS A 693 -21.29 -14.37 9.77
C CYS A 693 -21.55 -13.50 11.02
N THR A 694 -21.05 -12.26 11.01
CA THR A 694 -21.25 -11.29 12.10
C THR A 694 -21.81 -9.98 11.56
N CYS A 695 -22.93 -10.07 10.84
CA CYS A 695 -23.58 -8.91 10.24
C CYS A 695 -24.27 -8.03 11.29
N HIS A 696 -24.06 -6.72 11.20
CA HIS A 696 -24.74 -5.75 12.03
C HIS A 696 -26.18 -5.54 11.52
N LEU A 697 -27.13 -6.28 12.10
CA LEU A 697 -28.53 -6.34 11.68
C LEU A 697 -29.18 -4.97 11.33
N PRO A 698 -28.95 -3.86 12.08
CA PRO A 698 -29.49 -2.55 11.70
C PRO A 698 -29.05 -2.02 10.34
N GLY A 699 -27.87 -2.40 9.87
CA GLY A 699 -27.32 -2.01 8.58
C GLY A 699 -27.48 -3.06 7.48
N THR A 700 -27.84 -4.30 7.81
CA THR A 700 -28.17 -5.34 6.83
C THR A 700 -29.52 -5.04 6.16
N LEU A 701 -29.58 -5.19 4.83
CA LEU A 701 -30.78 -4.94 4.02
C LEU A 701 -31.96 -5.84 4.43
N LEU A 702 -31.67 -7.09 4.76
CA LEU A 702 -32.65 -8.11 5.13
C LEU A 702 -32.93 -8.19 6.63
N GLY A 703 -32.11 -7.54 7.45
CA GLY A 703 -32.14 -7.71 8.90
C GLY A 703 -31.81 -9.14 9.34
N ASP A 704 -31.09 -9.90 8.49
CA ASP A 704 -30.57 -11.23 8.76
C ASP A 704 -29.07 -11.22 9.05
N ASN A 705 -28.56 -12.38 9.44
CA ASN A 705 -27.14 -12.62 9.65
C ASN A 705 -26.54 -13.46 8.51
N MET A 706 -27.00 -13.24 7.28
CA MET A 706 -26.48 -13.92 6.11
C MET A 706 -25.36 -13.11 5.47
N CYS A 707 -24.31 -13.81 5.02
CA CYS A 707 -23.19 -13.23 4.31
C CYS A 707 -22.78 -14.16 3.17
N ASP A 708 -22.02 -13.62 2.23
CA ASP A 708 -21.48 -14.40 1.12
C ASP A 708 -20.60 -15.55 1.67
N PRO A 709 -20.84 -16.81 1.24
CA PRO A 709 -20.22 -17.98 1.85
C PRO A 709 -18.72 -18.09 1.60
N VAL A 710 -18.16 -17.26 0.72
CA VAL A 710 -16.72 -17.24 0.41
C VAL A 710 -16.05 -16.05 1.10
N THR A 711 -16.58 -14.85 0.89
CA THR A 711 -15.97 -13.58 1.30
C THR A 711 -16.38 -13.12 2.69
N GLY A 712 -17.54 -13.55 3.19
CA GLY A 712 -18.11 -13.08 4.44
C GLY A 712 -18.81 -11.73 4.34
N GLU A 713 -18.96 -11.16 3.13
CA GLU A 713 -19.59 -9.85 2.93
C GLU A 713 -21.10 -9.92 3.18
N CYS A 714 -21.59 -9.06 4.07
CA CYS A 714 -23.01 -8.94 4.40
C CYS A 714 -23.74 -8.04 3.39
N LEU A 715 -25.02 -8.34 3.12
CA LEU A 715 -25.83 -7.52 2.21
C LEU A 715 -26.29 -6.22 2.90
N CYS A 716 -25.54 -5.14 2.74
CA CYS A 716 -25.82 -3.86 3.41
C CYS A 716 -26.91 -3.02 2.74
N LYS A 717 -27.60 -2.20 3.53
CA LYS A 717 -28.48 -1.13 3.06
C LYS A 717 -27.71 -0.11 2.21
N VAL A 718 -28.41 0.58 1.31
CA VAL A 718 -27.81 1.44 0.26
C VAL A 718 -26.80 2.48 0.78
N ASN A 719 -27.06 3.12 1.93
CA ASN A 719 -26.20 4.15 2.50
C ASN A 719 -25.26 3.64 3.61
N VAL A 720 -25.05 2.32 3.68
CA VAL A 720 -24.22 1.63 4.67
C VAL A 720 -23.08 0.93 3.93
N ASN A 721 -21.87 1.03 4.46
CA ASN A 721 -20.70 0.31 3.96
C ASN A 721 -20.04 -0.46 5.11
N SER A 722 -18.91 -1.12 4.81
CA SER A 722 -18.20 -2.13 5.60
C SER A 722 -18.67 -3.55 5.31
N ASP A 723 -17.74 -4.49 5.43
CA ASP A 723 -17.96 -5.92 5.22
C ASP A 723 -19.05 -6.49 6.15
N TRP A 724 -19.35 -5.79 7.25
CA TRP A 724 -20.29 -6.19 8.31
C TRP A 724 -21.51 -5.27 8.48
N CYS A 725 -21.71 -4.27 7.60
CA CYS A 725 -22.80 -3.30 7.66
C CYS A 725 -22.91 -2.46 8.95
N GLU A 726 -21.78 -2.17 9.61
CA GLU A 726 -21.75 -1.42 10.88
C GLU A 726 -21.56 0.10 10.70
N ALA A 727 -21.16 0.55 9.50
CA ALA A 727 -20.75 1.93 9.26
C ALA A 727 -21.52 2.59 8.11
N CYS A 728 -21.74 3.90 8.24
CA CYS A 728 -22.31 4.71 7.15
C CYS A 728 -21.29 4.94 6.03
N ILE A 729 -21.76 4.96 4.78
CA ILE A 729 -20.92 5.33 3.63
C ILE A 729 -20.36 6.75 3.81
N ALA A 730 -19.23 7.04 3.17
CA ALA A 730 -18.66 8.39 3.23
C ALA A 730 -19.65 9.42 2.65
N GLY A 731 -20.01 10.40 3.48
CA GLY A 731 -21.02 11.42 3.16
C GLY A 731 -22.41 11.13 3.74
N THR A 732 -22.58 10.06 4.52
CA THR A 732 -23.81 9.79 5.28
C THR A 732 -23.52 9.57 6.77
N TYR A 733 -24.55 9.66 7.61
CA TYR A 733 -24.47 9.50 9.06
C TYR A 733 -25.76 8.92 9.67
N ASN A 734 -25.73 8.63 10.96
CA ASN A 734 -26.91 8.23 11.75
C ASN A 734 -27.56 6.94 11.26
N LEU A 735 -26.86 5.81 11.41
CA LEU A 735 -27.37 4.48 11.06
C LEU A 735 -28.64 4.14 11.88
N GLN A 736 -29.78 4.04 11.20
CA GLN A 736 -31.07 3.71 11.78
C GLN A 736 -31.59 2.37 11.25
N GLU A 737 -31.97 1.49 12.17
CA GLU A 737 -32.60 0.20 11.83
C GLU A 737 -33.94 0.39 11.11
N SER A 738 -34.73 1.39 11.50
CA SER A 738 -36.04 1.74 10.91
C SER A 738 -35.96 2.41 9.54
N SER A 739 -34.76 2.75 9.06
CA SER A 739 -34.54 3.35 7.75
C SER A 739 -34.19 2.27 6.73
N VAL A 740 -34.90 2.28 5.59
CA VAL A 740 -34.67 1.37 4.45
C VAL A 740 -33.27 1.58 3.84
N PHE A 741 -32.73 2.81 3.90
CA PHE A 741 -31.39 3.13 3.38
C PHE A 741 -30.29 3.04 4.44
N GLY A 742 -30.66 2.89 5.73
CA GLY A 742 -29.74 2.80 6.86
C GLY A 742 -29.27 4.16 7.36
N CYS A 743 -28.44 4.87 6.60
CA CYS A 743 -27.90 6.18 6.97
C CYS A 743 -28.50 7.34 6.15
N GLU A 744 -28.50 8.54 6.73
CA GLU A 744 -28.98 9.80 6.14
C GLU A 744 -27.83 10.63 5.59
N ASP A 745 -28.07 11.54 4.64
CA ASP A 745 -27.01 12.37 4.07
C ASP A 745 -26.44 13.40 5.07
N CYS A 746 -25.15 13.70 4.96
CA CYS A 746 -24.50 14.69 5.81
C CYS A 746 -25.02 16.12 5.58
N ASP A 747 -25.54 16.44 4.40
CA ASP A 747 -25.94 17.79 3.95
C ASP A 747 -24.82 18.84 4.17
N CYS A 748 -23.56 18.48 3.96
CA CYS A 748 -22.45 19.44 4.10
C CYS A 748 -22.51 20.49 3.00
N ASP A 749 -22.57 21.76 3.38
CA ASP A 749 -22.46 22.89 2.46
C ASP A 749 -21.06 22.92 1.85
N MET A 750 -20.95 22.67 0.54
CA MET A 750 -19.65 22.58 -0.14
C MET A 750 -18.88 23.91 -0.18
N GLY A 751 -19.55 25.05 0.01
CA GLY A 751 -18.93 26.37 0.11
C GLY A 751 -18.31 26.62 1.48
N GLY A 752 -18.94 26.14 2.56
CA GLY A 752 -18.48 26.34 3.93
C GLY A 752 -17.75 25.15 4.56
N ALA A 753 -17.93 23.93 4.05
CA ALA A 753 -17.22 22.73 4.46
C ALA A 753 -15.93 22.54 3.65
N ILE A 754 -14.97 21.82 4.25
CA ILE A 754 -13.73 21.43 3.59
C ILE A 754 -14.02 20.37 2.50
N HIS A 755 -14.96 19.47 2.79
CA HIS A 755 -15.38 18.36 1.95
C HIS A 755 -16.79 17.88 2.34
N GLY A 756 -17.48 17.16 1.44
CA GLY A 756 -18.80 16.57 1.68
C GLY A 756 -18.82 15.34 2.61
N ARG A 757 -17.87 15.22 3.54
CA ARG A 757 -17.82 14.15 4.55
C ARG A 757 -18.10 14.73 5.92
N CYS A 758 -18.88 14.02 6.72
CA CYS A 758 -19.18 14.35 8.10
C CYS A 758 -18.88 13.20 9.05
N HIS A 759 -19.00 13.45 10.34
CA HIS A 759 -18.89 12.44 11.37
C HIS A 759 -20.06 11.43 11.27
N SER A 760 -19.75 10.13 11.20
CA SER A 760 -20.70 9.05 10.88
C SER A 760 -21.87 8.89 11.86
N THR A 761 -21.76 9.40 13.10
CA THR A 761 -22.86 9.32 14.08
C THR A 761 -23.56 10.65 14.33
N THR A 762 -22.85 11.78 14.24
CA THR A 762 -23.39 13.10 14.63
C THR A 762 -23.75 13.97 13.44
N GLY A 763 -23.25 13.63 12.25
CA GLY A 763 -23.49 14.40 11.04
C GLY A 763 -22.66 15.67 10.97
N GLN A 764 -21.73 15.91 11.91
CA GLN A 764 -20.95 17.15 11.95
C GLN A 764 -19.94 17.19 10.79
N CYS A 765 -20.12 18.15 9.89
CA CYS A 765 -19.22 18.42 8.78
C CYS A 765 -17.95 19.15 9.27
N SER A 766 -16.85 18.94 8.55
CA SER A 766 -15.59 19.65 8.82
C SER A 766 -15.63 21.04 8.21
N CYS A 767 -15.88 22.05 9.05
CA CYS A 767 -16.08 23.42 8.60
C CYS A 767 -14.76 24.13 8.31
N ARG A 768 -14.77 24.99 7.29
CA ARG A 768 -13.67 25.91 7.02
C ARG A 768 -13.54 26.92 8.16
N PRO A 769 -12.36 27.55 8.34
CA PRO A 769 -12.18 28.56 9.36
C PRO A 769 -13.27 29.63 9.27
N ARG A 770 -13.84 30.00 10.42
CA ARG A 770 -14.90 31.03 10.56
C ARG A 770 -16.28 30.62 10.04
N VAL A 771 -16.51 29.32 9.81
CA VAL A 771 -17.80 28.73 9.48
C VAL A 771 -18.20 27.71 10.56
N GLU A 772 -19.47 27.68 10.92
CA GLU A 772 -20.06 26.79 11.95
C GLU A 772 -21.41 26.19 11.50
N GLY A 773 -21.99 25.38 12.39
CA GLY A 773 -23.20 24.58 12.14
C GLY A 773 -22.87 23.15 11.71
N ARG A 774 -23.84 22.23 11.86
CA ARG A 774 -23.70 20.81 11.46
C ARG A 774 -23.26 20.71 9.99
N ALA A 775 -23.94 21.46 9.13
CA ALA A 775 -23.74 21.51 7.68
C ALA A 775 -22.64 22.50 7.24
N CYS A 776 -21.99 23.23 8.16
CA CYS A 776 -21.06 24.31 7.81
C CYS A 776 -21.67 25.41 6.92
N ASN A 777 -22.92 25.78 7.18
CA ASN A 777 -23.66 26.76 6.39
C ASN A 777 -23.93 28.07 7.14
N LYS A 778 -23.30 28.29 8.29
CA LYS A 778 -23.45 29.52 9.09
C LYS A 778 -22.09 30.15 9.35
N PRO A 779 -21.91 31.48 9.21
CA PRO A 779 -20.70 32.12 9.68
C PRO A 779 -20.69 32.11 11.21
N ILE A 780 -19.50 32.02 11.82
CA ILE A 780 -19.38 32.21 13.28
C ILE A 780 -19.83 33.63 13.68
N ALA A 781 -20.07 33.86 14.97
CA ALA A 781 -20.45 35.18 15.48
C ALA A 781 -19.50 36.29 14.97
N ASN A 782 -20.08 37.45 14.60
CA ASN A 782 -19.39 38.62 14.03
C ASN A 782 -18.70 38.39 12.66
N HIS A 783 -19.09 37.35 11.92
CA HIS A 783 -18.65 37.11 10.55
C HIS A 783 -19.85 37.04 9.60
N TYR A 784 -19.61 37.24 8.30
CA TYR A 784 -20.62 37.14 7.26
C TYR A 784 -20.05 36.41 6.04
N PHE A 785 -20.90 35.77 5.25
CA PHE A 785 -20.50 35.26 3.94
C PHE A 785 -20.39 36.44 2.97
N PRO A 786 -19.24 36.64 2.29
CA PRO A 786 -19.13 37.68 1.28
C PRO A 786 -20.15 37.41 0.17
N THR A 787 -20.71 38.47 -0.39
CA THR A 787 -21.58 38.35 -1.57
C THR A 787 -20.74 37.95 -2.79
N LEU A 788 -21.40 37.49 -3.86
CA LEU A 788 -20.74 37.28 -5.16
C LEU A 788 -20.06 38.56 -5.70
N HIS A 789 -20.35 39.73 -5.13
CA HIS A 789 -19.78 41.03 -5.48
C HIS A 789 -18.61 41.42 -4.57
N GLN A 790 -17.73 40.47 -4.25
CA GLN A 790 -16.55 40.73 -3.41
C GLN A 790 -15.48 41.59 -4.10
N MET A 791 -15.39 41.52 -5.43
CA MET A 791 -14.50 42.36 -6.25
C MET A 791 -15.33 43.44 -6.93
N LYS A 792 -15.95 44.28 -6.09
CA LYS A 792 -16.78 45.38 -6.49
C LYS A 792 -15.98 46.67 -6.49
N TYR A 793 -16.08 47.41 -7.58
CA TYR A 793 -15.45 48.71 -7.78
C TYR A 793 -16.55 49.73 -8.08
N GLU A 794 -16.70 50.67 -7.14
CA GLU A 794 -17.64 51.79 -7.28
C GLU A 794 -17.13 52.71 -8.41
N MET A 795 -17.98 53.04 -9.37
CA MET A 795 -17.54 53.80 -10.55
C MET A 795 -17.27 55.27 -10.20
N GLU A 796 -17.90 55.79 -9.14
CA GLU A 796 -17.69 57.16 -8.67
C GLU A 796 -16.37 57.37 -7.93
N ASP A 797 -15.69 56.30 -7.49
CA ASP A 797 -14.33 56.37 -6.92
C ASP A 797 -13.25 56.31 -8.02
N GLY A 798 -13.67 56.26 -9.29
CA GLY A 798 -12.78 56.36 -10.45
C GLY A 798 -12.24 57.78 -10.69
N PHE A 799 -11.49 57.93 -11.77
CA PHE A 799 -10.89 59.19 -12.19
C PHE A 799 -11.08 59.44 -13.69
N ASN A 800 -11.10 60.72 -14.08
CA ASN A 800 -11.17 61.11 -15.48
C ASN A 800 -9.78 61.06 -16.12
N PRO A 801 -9.60 60.35 -17.25
CA PRO A 801 -8.29 60.23 -17.89
C PRO A 801 -7.71 61.53 -18.46
N SER A 802 -8.54 62.56 -18.68
CA SER A 802 -8.09 63.82 -19.29
C SER A 802 -7.34 64.73 -18.32
N ASP A 803 -7.69 64.69 -17.04
CA ASP A 803 -7.20 65.63 -16.02
C ASP A 803 -6.98 65.02 -14.62
N ASP A 804 -7.16 63.70 -14.47
CA ASP A 804 -7.03 62.96 -13.21
C ASP A 804 -7.95 63.49 -12.09
N SER A 805 -9.04 64.16 -12.48
CA SER A 805 -10.03 64.70 -11.55
C SER A 805 -11.06 63.65 -11.11
N ASP A 806 -11.69 63.91 -9.96
CA ASP A 806 -12.77 63.08 -9.42
C ASP A 806 -13.95 62.97 -10.40
N VAL A 807 -14.53 61.78 -10.49
CA VAL A 807 -15.67 61.47 -11.35
C VAL A 807 -16.92 62.26 -10.93
N ARG A 808 -17.60 62.83 -11.93
CA ARG A 808 -18.92 63.44 -11.76
C ARG A 808 -19.95 62.36 -11.41
N SER A 809 -20.47 62.45 -10.18
CA SER A 809 -21.39 61.49 -9.61
C SER A 809 -22.74 62.09 -9.21
N GLY A 810 -23.77 61.24 -9.18
CA GLY A 810 -25.12 61.53 -8.66
C GLY A 810 -25.43 60.69 -7.43
N TYR A 811 -26.37 61.13 -6.58
CA TYR A 811 -26.68 60.47 -5.30
C TYR A 811 -28.19 60.44 -4.99
N ASN A 812 -29.03 60.40 -6.02
CA ASN A 812 -30.48 60.43 -5.84
C ASN A 812 -31.04 59.02 -5.59
N MET A 813 -31.62 58.80 -4.40
CA MET A 813 -32.24 57.52 -4.01
C MET A 813 -33.46 57.13 -4.85
N ASN A 814 -34.10 58.08 -5.53
CA ASN A 814 -35.19 57.78 -6.46
C ASN A 814 -34.67 57.26 -7.82
N ASP A 815 -33.41 57.58 -8.15
CA ASP A 815 -32.75 57.17 -9.38
C ASP A 815 -32.06 55.81 -9.16
N PHE A 816 -31.32 55.64 -8.07
CA PHE A 816 -30.80 54.34 -7.64
C PHE A 816 -31.26 54.06 -6.20
N PRO A 817 -32.30 53.24 -5.98
CA PRO A 817 -32.63 52.78 -4.63
C PRO A 817 -31.47 51.93 -4.11
N ASP A 818 -31.00 52.26 -2.90
CA ASP A 818 -29.85 51.62 -2.28
C ASP A 818 -28.57 51.65 -3.15
N PHE A 819 -28.25 52.81 -3.75
CA PHE A 819 -26.92 53.02 -4.33
C PHE A 819 -25.85 52.82 -3.26
N SER A 820 -24.68 52.35 -3.69
CA SER A 820 -23.63 51.99 -2.75
C SER A 820 -22.73 53.20 -2.45
N TRP A 821 -22.08 53.19 -1.29
CA TRP A 821 -21.09 54.22 -0.93
C TRP A 821 -21.59 55.69 -1.07
N ARG A 822 -21.13 56.43 -2.08
CA ARG A 822 -21.40 57.87 -2.26
C ARG A 822 -22.47 58.15 -3.31
N GLY A 823 -22.66 57.28 -4.30
CA GLY A 823 -23.51 57.58 -5.44
C GLY A 823 -23.35 56.64 -6.62
N TYR A 824 -23.47 57.19 -7.83
CA TYR A 824 -23.22 56.52 -9.10
C TYR A 824 -22.52 57.47 -10.07
N ALA A 825 -21.70 56.95 -10.98
CA ALA A 825 -21.02 57.73 -12.02
C ALA A 825 -21.97 58.12 -13.16
N ILE A 826 -21.89 59.39 -13.59
CA ILE A 826 -22.72 59.94 -14.68
C ILE A 826 -21.86 60.07 -15.93
N PHE A 827 -22.09 59.22 -16.94
CA PHE A 827 -21.47 59.36 -18.26
C PHE A 827 -22.26 60.35 -19.11
N SER A 828 -21.53 61.21 -19.82
CA SER A 828 -22.09 62.20 -20.73
C SER A 828 -21.00 62.71 -21.67
N ARG A 829 -21.33 63.58 -22.62
CA ARG A 829 -20.32 64.21 -23.51
C ARG A 829 -19.21 64.98 -22.80
N ILE A 830 -19.37 65.33 -21.52
CA ILE A 830 -18.38 66.06 -20.72
C ILE A 830 -17.54 65.09 -19.88
N GLN A 831 -18.06 63.90 -19.61
CA GLN A 831 -17.36 62.79 -18.96
C GLN A 831 -17.60 61.52 -19.78
N PRO A 832 -16.93 61.42 -20.94
CA PRO A 832 -17.15 60.30 -21.86
C PRO A 832 -16.38 59.04 -21.43
N GLU A 833 -15.42 59.15 -20.53
CA GLU A 833 -14.59 58.03 -20.07
C GLU A 833 -14.37 58.12 -18.55
N VAL A 834 -14.47 56.97 -17.87
CA VAL A 834 -14.16 56.83 -16.43
C VAL A 834 -13.23 55.64 -16.25
N ARG A 835 -12.16 55.83 -15.48
CA ARG A 835 -11.19 54.77 -15.17
C ARG A 835 -11.22 54.39 -13.70
N VAL A 836 -11.19 53.10 -13.42
CA VAL A 836 -11.08 52.55 -12.06
C VAL A 836 -9.89 51.60 -11.97
N VAL A 837 -9.21 51.59 -10.82
CA VAL A 837 -8.08 50.67 -10.58
C VAL A 837 -8.57 49.44 -9.85
N ALA A 838 -8.53 48.29 -10.52
CA ALA A 838 -8.76 46.99 -9.92
C ALA A 838 -7.43 46.36 -9.47
N THR A 839 -7.42 45.67 -8.33
CA THR A 839 -6.27 44.88 -7.86
C THR A 839 -6.66 43.41 -7.86
N ILE A 840 -5.85 42.59 -8.53
CA ILE A 840 -6.08 41.16 -8.71
C ILE A 840 -5.02 40.40 -7.90
N ASP A 841 -5.45 39.69 -6.86
CA ASP A 841 -4.54 39.02 -5.93
C ASP A 841 -4.12 37.61 -6.36
N LYS A 842 -4.88 36.97 -7.26
CA LYS A 842 -4.66 35.59 -7.74
C LYS A 842 -4.33 35.56 -9.23
N PRO A 843 -3.30 34.81 -9.68
CA PRO A 843 -2.93 34.77 -11.09
C PRO A 843 -3.96 34.01 -11.95
N SER A 844 -4.15 34.51 -13.18
CA SER A 844 -4.77 33.84 -14.34
C SER A 844 -6.13 33.17 -14.10
N SER A 845 -7.11 33.94 -13.62
CA SER A 845 -8.52 33.53 -13.62
C SER A 845 -9.28 34.15 -14.79
N LEU A 846 -10.27 33.44 -15.34
CA LEU A 846 -11.22 34.00 -16.30
C LEU A 846 -12.29 34.80 -15.54
N PHE A 847 -12.51 36.05 -15.93
CA PHE A 847 -13.46 36.95 -15.29
C PHE A 847 -14.61 37.32 -16.24
N LYS A 848 -15.80 37.53 -15.66
CA LYS A 848 -16.88 38.26 -16.31
C LYS A 848 -17.08 39.60 -15.61
N LEU A 849 -17.48 40.63 -16.35
CA LEU A 849 -17.87 41.91 -15.76
C LEU A 849 -19.37 41.93 -15.56
N ILE A 850 -19.80 42.44 -14.41
CA ILE A 850 -21.20 42.74 -14.14
C ILE A 850 -21.30 44.22 -13.81
N PHE A 851 -22.17 44.95 -14.49
CA PHE A 851 -22.42 46.36 -14.23
C PHE A 851 -23.83 46.54 -13.67
N ARG A 852 -23.96 47.33 -12.60
CA ARG A 852 -25.24 47.87 -12.15
C ARG A 852 -25.42 49.25 -12.76
N TYR A 853 -26.41 49.42 -13.63
CA TYR A 853 -26.54 50.60 -14.47
C TYR A 853 -27.98 51.07 -14.61
N MET A 854 -28.13 52.30 -15.13
CA MET A 854 -29.38 52.85 -15.58
C MET A 854 -29.16 53.57 -16.91
N ASN A 855 -29.79 53.05 -17.95
CA ASN A 855 -29.86 53.67 -19.27
C ASN A 855 -31.24 54.31 -19.47
N ARG A 856 -31.30 55.64 -19.39
CA ARG A 856 -32.53 56.43 -19.57
C ARG A 856 -32.88 56.71 -21.04
N ASN A 857 -32.02 56.29 -21.98
CA ASN A 857 -32.25 56.48 -23.40
C ASN A 857 -33.31 55.50 -23.91
N LEU A 858 -33.97 55.86 -25.01
CA LEU A 858 -34.93 54.97 -25.69
C LEU A 858 -34.24 53.83 -26.46
N GLN A 859 -32.91 53.86 -26.56
CA GLN A 859 -32.09 52.90 -27.31
C GLN A 859 -30.99 52.34 -26.41
N THR A 860 -30.56 51.12 -26.71
CA THR A 860 -29.40 50.48 -26.07
C THR A 860 -28.16 51.34 -26.27
N VAL A 861 -27.46 51.66 -25.17
CA VAL A 861 -26.18 52.37 -25.19
C VAL A 861 -25.06 51.33 -25.26
N ASN A 862 -24.08 51.52 -26.12
CA ASN A 862 -22.88 50.68 -26.15
C ASN A 862 -21.73 51.46 -25.53
N ALA A 863 -21.01 50.84 -24.57
CA ALA A 863 -19.78 51.38 -24.04
C ALA A 863 -18.61 50.46 -24.40
N GLU A 864 -17.46 51.07 -24.70
CA GLU A 864 -16.20 50.37 -24.86
C GLU A 864 -15.55 50.22 -23.49
N VAL A 865 -15.23 48.99 -23.10
CA VAL A 865 -14.58 48.68 -21.83
C VAL A 865 -13.20 48.12 -22.12
N THR A 866 -12.17 48.81 -21.66
CA THR A 866 -10.76 48.46 -21.88
C THR A 866 -10.09 48.16 -20.55
N LEU A 867 -9.41 47.03 -20.45
CA LEU A 867 -8.68 46.58 -19.28
C LEU A 867 -7.19 46.58 -19.62
N SER A 868 -6.45 47.50 -19.02
CA SER A 868 -5.01 47.70 -19.26
C SER A 868 -4.24 47.35 -17.99
N PRO A 869 -3.21 46.50 -18.05
CA PRO A 869 -2.39 46.22 -16.87
C PRO A 869 -1.51 47.44 -16.58
N VAL A 870 -1.33 47.76 -15.29
CA VAL A 870 -0.46 48.87 -14.85
C VAL A 870 1.01 48.53 -15.09
N ASP A 871 1.38 47.25 -14.98
CA ASP A 871 2.70 46.73 -15.28
C ASP A 871 2.66 45.99 -16.64
N PRO A 872 3.64 46.19 -17.54
CA PRO A 872 3.56 45.75 -18.95
C PRO A 872 3.77 44.23 -19.17
N SER A 873 3.53 43.39 -18.17
CA SER A 873 3.70 41.93 -18.27
C SER A 873 2.57 41.23 -19.04
N SER A 874 1.42 41.88 -19.19
CA SER A 874 0.19 41.33 -19.76
C SER A 874 -0.37 42.21 -20.90
N GLU A 875 -1.21 41.63 -21.77
CA GLU A 875 -1.82 42.35 -22.90
C GLU A 875 -3.12 43.05 -22.48
N GLU A 876 -3.35 44.24 -23.04
CA GLU A 876 -4.59 44.99 -22.92
C GLU A 876 -5.75 44.26 -23.62
N GLN A 877 -6.92 44.26 -23.00
CA GLN A 877 -8.13 43.62 -23.53
C GLN A 877 -9.27 44.63 -23.61
N SER A 878 -10.00 44.64 -24.73
CA SER A 878 -11.15 45.51 -24.94
C SER A 878 -12.38 44.72 -25.34
N ILE A 879 -13.53 45.08 -24.76
CA ILE A 879 -14.84 44.51 -25.09
C ILE A 879 -15.89 45.62 -25.20
N THR A 880 -16.91 45.38 -26.02
CA THR A 880 -18.05 46.28 -26.11
C THR A 880 -19.19 45.73 -25.26
N VAL A 881 -19.68 46.53 -24.30
CA VAL A 881 -20.81 46.17 -23.44
C VAL A 881 -22.04 46.95 -23.86
N SER A 882 -23.12 46.22 -24.13
CA SER A 882 -24.42 46.80 -24.51
C SER A 882 -25.32 46.94 -23.29
N PHE A 883 -25.79 48.16 -23.03
CA PHE A 883 -26.66 48.55 -21.91
C PHE A 883 -28.09 48.82 -22.42
N PRO A 884 -29.01 47.85 -22.38
CA PRO A 884 -30.42 48.03 -22.75
C PRO A 884 -31.12 49.19 -22.01
N PRO A 885 -32.19 49.79 -22.56
CA PRO A 885 -33.01 50.76 -21.83
C PRO A 885 -33.60 50.16 -20.55
N THR A 886 -33.27 50.75 -19.41
CA THR A 886 -33.90 50.43 -18.12
C THR A 886 -35.30 51.04 -18.09
N GLY A 887 -36.34 50.23 -17.87
CA GLY A 887 -37.70 50.71 -17.65
C GLY A 887 -37.76 51.79 -16.56
N SER A 888 -38.76 52.67 -16.62
CA SER A 888 -38.73 54.06 -16.13
C SER A 888 -38.43 54.37 -14.65
N THR A 889 -38.03 53.41 -13.78
CA THR A 889 -37.78 53.71 -12.35
C THR A 889 -36.77 52.83 -11.62
N GLN A 890 -36.09 51.85 -12.23
CA GLN A 890 -35.16 50.98 -11.49
C GLN A 890 -33.87 50.66 -12.27
N PRO A 891 -32.71 50.63 -11.59
CA PRO A 891 -31.46 50.18 -12.20
C PRO A 891 -31.49 48.68 -12.49
N ASP A 892 -30.72 48.25 -13.49
CA ASP A 892 -30.64 46.86 -13.94
C ASP A 892 -29.19 46.38 -14.00
N PHE A 893 -28.99 45.09 -14.25
CA PHE A 893 -27.70 44.45 -14.36
C PHE A 893 -27.41 44.03 -15.79
N VAL A 894 -26.17 44.25 -16.25
CA VAL A 894 -25.66 43.64 -17.47
C VAL A 894 -24.42 42.83 -17.14
N THR A 895 -24.33 41.63 -17.70
CA THR A 895 -23.16 40.74 -17.57
C THR A 895 -22.52 40.56 -18.94
N THR A 896 -21.18 40.49 -18.98
CA THR A 896 -20.46 40.24 -20.23
C THR A 896 -20.56 38.79 -20.67
N ASP A 897 -20.78 38.59 -21.97
CA ASP A 897 -20.77 37.24 -22.57
C ASP A 897 -19.34 36.72 -22.76
N THR A 898 -18.41 37.62 -23.04
CA THR A 898 -16.98 37.32 -23.17
C THR A 898 -16.30 37.20 -21.81
N GLN A 899 -15.41 36.22 -21.71
CA GLN A 899 -14.53 36.01 -20.55
C GLN A 899 -13.22 36.76 -20.78
N LEU A 900 -12.71 37.37 -19.72
CA LEU A 900 -11.50 38.18 -19.73
C LEU A 900 -10.42 37.52 -18.88
N VAL A 901 -9.18 37.52 -19.36
CA VAL A 901 -8.05 36.93 -18.62
C VAL A 901 -7.34 38.05 -17.88
N LEU A 902 -7.40 38.06 -16.54
CA LEU A 902 -6.64 39.03 -15.74
C LEU A 902 -5.57 38.30 -14.93
N ASP A 903 -4.33 38.74 -15.06
CA ASP A 903 -3.21 38.23 -14.27
C ASP A 903 -3.12 38.95 -12.92
N LYS A 904 -2.26 38.43 -12.05
CA LYS A 904 -2.04 39.01 -10.72
C LYS A 904 -1.35 40.36 -10.89
N GLY A 905 -1.97 41.44 -10.42
CA GLY A 905 -1.44 42.78 -10.57
C GLY A 905 -2.52 43.86 -10.44
N LYS A 906 -2.12 45.11 -10.69
CA LYS A 906 -3.07 46.23 -10.80
C LYS A 906 -3.50 46.39 -12.25
N TRP A 907 -4.79 46.58 -12.45
CA TRP A 907 -5.43 46.74 -13.74
C TRP A 907 -6.24 48.03 -13.75
N ILE A 908 -6.15 48.77 -14.84
CA ILE A 908 -6.96 49.95 -15.10
C ILE A 908 -8.12 49.50 -15.98
N ILE A 909 -9.33 49.59 -15.45
CA ILE A 909 -10.57 49.33 -16.20
C ILE A 909 -11.12 50.68 -16.63
N SER A 910 -11.06 50.95 -17.92
CA SER A 910 -11.65 52.12 -18.56
C SER A 910 -13.01 51.77 -19.14
N VAL A 911 -14.02 52.59 -18.87
CA VAL A 911 -15.35 52.50 -19.48
C VAL A 911 -15.58 53.79 -20.26
N ALA A 912 -15.85 53.70 -21.56
CA ALA A 912 -16.00 54.85 -22.45
C ALA A 912 -17.33 54.83 -23.24
N THR A 913 -18.09 55.93 -23.16
CA THR A 913 -19.31 56.17 -23.94
C THR A 913 -19.64 57.65 -24.07
N ASP A 914 -20.07 58.08 -25.27
CA ASP A 914 -20.51 59.46 -25.56
C ASP A 914 -22.00 59.71 -25.27
N SER A 915 -22.72 58.67 -24.85
CA SER A 915 -24.16 58.71 -24.56
C SER A 915 -24.41 58.82 -23.06
N ASP A 916 -25.56 59.40 -22.69
CA ASP A 916 -25.92 59.55 -21.28
C ASP A 916 -26.16 58.15 -20.65
N LEU A 917 -25.36 57.76 -19.67
CA LEU A 917 -25.45 56.47 -18.98
C LEU A 917 -25.08 56.66 -17.51
N ASP A 918 -25.87 56.10 -16.60
CA ASP A 918 -25.56 56.14 -15.17
C ASP A 918 -25.08 54.74 -14.74
N VAL A 919 -23.92 54.64 -14.08
CA VAL A 919 -23.37 53.36 -13.60
C VAL A 919 -23.00 53.48 -12.13
N ASP A 920 -23.57 52.63 -11.29
CA ASP A 920 -23.29 52.57 -9.84
C ASP A 920 -21.94 51.89 -9.61
N TYR A 921 -21.86 50.61 -9.96
CA TYR A 921 -20.63 49.84 -9.79
C TYR A 921 -20.43 48.77 -10.84
N LEU A 922 -19.20 48.31 -10.87
CA LEU A 922 -18.71 47.19 -11.67
C LEU A 922 -18.25 46.08 -10.72
N VAL A 923 -18.51 44.83 -11.08
CA VAL A 923 -18.03 43.63 -10.38
C VAL A 923 -17.21 42.78 -11.32
N LEU A 924 -16.02 42.38 -10.86
CA LEU A 924 -15.25 41.30 -11.47
C LEU A 924 -15.70 39.96 -10.87
N LEU A 925 -16.37 39.12 -11.66
CA LEU A 925 -16.80 37.79 -11.22
C LEU A 925 -15.85 36.70 -11.76
N PRO A 926 -15.08 36.01 -10.90
CA PRO A 926 -14.21 34.89 -11.33
C PRO A 926 -14.98 33.66 -11.82
N GLN A 927 -14.40 32.90 -12.75
CA GLN A 927 -14.96 31.68 -13.35
C GLN A 927 -15.35 30.60 -12.34
N VAL A 928 -14.64 30.50 -11.23
CA VAL A 928 -14.96 29.54 -10.17
C VAL A 928 -16.36 29.72 -9.59
N TYR A 929 -16.99 30.90 -9.74
CA TYR A 929 -18.33 31.18 -9.25
C TYR A 929 -19.45 30.98 -10.29
N TYR A 930 -19.12 30.73 -11.57
CA TYR A 930 -20.13 30.56 -12.63
C TYR A 930 -19.89 29.36 -13.56
N SER A 931 -18.78 28.63 -13.42
CA SER A 931 -18.52 27.43 -14.22
C SER A 931 -19.44 26.27 -13.81
N GLY A 932 -20.21 25.74 -14.75
CA GLY A 932 -21.12 24.61 -14.52
C GLY A 932 -20.44 23.33 -14.03
N SER A 933 -19.15 23.12 -14.32
CA SER A 933 -18.37 22.01 -13.77
C SER A 933 -18.07 22.16 -12.28
N ASN A 934 -18.04 23.39 -11.76
CA ASN A 934 -17.80 23.71 -10.35
C ASN A 934 -19.11 23.87 -9.55
N LEU A 935 -20.25 23.98 -10.25
CA LEU A 935 -21.58 24.19 -9.67
C LEU A 935 -22.44 22.91 -9.82
N GLN A 936 -21.89 21.76 -9.42
CA GLN A 936 -22.62 20.49 -9.42
C GLN A 936 -23.18 20.21 -8.02
N ASP A 937 -24.49 20.04 -7.92
CA ASP A 937 -25.10 19.51 -6.71
C ASP A 937 -25.05 17.97 -6.73
N ARG A 938 -24.64 17.37 -5.61
CA ARG A 938 -24.53 15.91 -5.48
C ARG A 938 -25.73 15.38 -4.72
N LEU A 939 -26.79 15.10 -5.47
CA LEU A 939 -28.02 14.52 -4.94
C LEU A 939 -27.75 13.10 -4.40
N ARG A 940 -28.03 12.91 -3.11
CA ARG A 940 -27.93 11.61 -2.42
C ARG A 940 -29.22 11.21 -1.72
N ASN A 941 -30.13 12.16 -1.54
CA ASN A 941 -31.37 11.95 -0.81
C ASN A 941 -32.41 11.23 -1.68
N PRO A 942 -33.06 10.17 -1.16
CA PRO A 942 -34.17 9.52 -1.85
C PRO A 942 -35.39 10.44 -1.90
N CYS A 943 -36.21 10.25 -2.92
CA CYS A 943 -37.45 11.00 -3.06
C CYS A 943 -38.49 10.61 -1.99
N MET A 944 -38.84 11.58 -1.17
CA MET A 944 -39.89 11.44 -0.14
C MET A 944 -41.27 11.80 -0.70
N VAL A 945 -42.31 11.18 -0.16
CA VAL A 945 -43.71 11.55 -0.43
C VAL A 945 -43.89 13.06 -0.22
N ASN A 946 -44.43 13.77 -1.23
CA ASN A 946 -44.69 15.22 -1.25
C ASN A 946 -43.46 16.17 -1.28
N SER A 947 -42.25 15.69 -1.62
CA SER A 947 -41.10 16.57 -1.83
C SER A 947 -41.10 17.21 -3.23
N LYS A 948 -40.86 18.53 -3.31
CA LYS A 948 -40.63 19.27 -4.57
C LYS A 948 -39.14 19.50 -4.89
N GLN A 949 -38.25 19.02 -4.03
CA GLN A 949 -36.81 19.15 -4.25
C GLN A 949 -36.30 18.03 -5.16
N GLU A 950 -35.18 18.28 -5.83
CA GLU A 950 -34.51 17.26 -6.64
C GLU A 950 -34.05 16.11 -5.74
N CYS A 951 -34.31 14.87 -6.16
CA CYS A 951 -34.09 13.69 -5.35
C CYS A 951 -33.84 12.45 -6.22
N LEU A 952 -33.33 11.38 -5.60
CA LEU A 952 -33.09 10.10 -6.29
C LEU A 952 -34.34 9.22 -6.24
N HIS A 953 -34.87 8.86 -7.42
CA HIS A 953 -35.98 7.93 -7.57
C HIS A 953 -35.44 6.49 -7.65
N TYR A 954 -35.88 5.64 -6.73
CA TYR A 954 -35.47 4.22 -6.66
C TYR A 954 -36.58 3.30 -7.16
N THR A 955 -36.18 2.15 -7.71
CA THR A 955 -37.08 1.09 -8.14
C THR A 955 -36.44 -0.29 -7.95
N TYR A 956 -37.24 -1.36 -8.10
CA TYR A 956 -36.83 -2.75 -7.92
C TYR A 956 -37.15 -3.58 -9.17
N LEU A 957 -36.42 -4.69 -9.35
CA LEU A 957 -36.63 -5.64 -10.44
C LEU A 957 -38.06 -6.14 -10.50
N ASP A 958 -38.71 -6.18 -11.66
CA ASP A 958 -40.08 -6.68 -11.73
C ASP A 958 -40.17 -8.19 -11.41
N LEU A 959 -41.05 -8.55 -10.47
CA LEU A 959 -41.30 -9.94 -10.03
C LEU A 959 -42.55 -10.55 -10.65
N SER A 960 -43.27 -9.81 -11.50
CA SER A 960 -44.50 -10.25 -12.16
C SER A 960 -44.32 -11.53 -13.00
N LYS A 961 -43.09 -11.87 -13.38
CA LYS A 961 -42.72 -13.12 -14.07
C LYS A 961 -42.78 -14.38 -13.21
N PHE A 962 -42.94 -14.24 -11.90
CA PHE A 962 -43.10 -15.35 -10.96
C PHE A 962 -44.55 -15.45 -10.49
N ASN A 963 -44.86 -16.42 -9.61
CA ASN A 963 -46.19 -16.53 -8.99
C ASN A 963 -46.41 -15.37 -8.01
N GLN A 964 -46.89 -14.23 -8.53
CA GLN A 964 -47.22 -13.03 -7.77
C GLN A 964 -48.74 -12.85 -7.66
N LEU A 965 -49.20 -12.47 -6.47
CA LEU A 965 -50.56 -12.02 -6.20
C LEU A 965 -50.53 -10.60 -5.66
N ASP A 966 -51.34 -9.71 -6.25
CA ASP A 966 -51.55 -8.36 -5.75
C ASP A 966 -52.28 -8.37 -4.41
N GLY A 967 -52.09 -7.33 -3.62
CA GLY A 967 -52.70 -7.17 -2.29
C GLY A 967 -54.21 -7.40 -2.34
N ALA A 968 -54.91 -6.78 -3.30
CA ALA A 968 -56.36 -6.94 -3.50
C ALA A 968 -56.85 -8.39 -3.71
N ALA A 969 -55.97 -9.34 -4.06
CA ALA A 969 -56.34 -10.75 -4.14
C ALA A 969 -56.53 -11.41 -2.77
N ALA A 970 -56.14 -10.73 -1.68
CA ALA A 970 -56.31 -11.22 -0.33
C ALA A 970 -57.77 -11.21 0.14
N THR A 971 -58.10 -12.12 1.05
CA THR A 971 -59.37 -12.16 1.77
C THR A 971 -59.12 -12.11 3.27
N ARG A 972 -60.10 -11.60 4.03
CA ARG A 972 -60.05 -11.74 5.49
C ARG A 972 -60.26 -13.22 5.89
N PRO A 973 -59.79 -13.66 7.08
CA PRO A 973 -59.96 -15.04 7.53
C PRO A 973 -61.42 -15.53 7.63
N ASP A 974 -62.37 -14.60 7.76
CA ASP A 974 -63.82 -14.84 7.77
C ASP A 974 -64.44 -14.91 6.36
N GLY A 975 -63.65 -14.67 5.32
CA GLY A 975 -64.05 -14.68 3.92
C GLY A 975 -64.65 -13.36 3.40
N GLU A 976 -64.62 -12.28 4.20
CA GLU A 976 -65.01 -10.95 3.73
C GLU A 976 -63.91 -10.27 2.89
N GLU A 977 -64.32 -9.21 2.15
CA GLU A 977 -63.39 -8.36 1.40
C GLU A 977 -62.43 -7.62 2.35
N VAL A 978 -61.20 -7.41 1.87
CA VAL A 978 -60.15 -6.74 2.62
C VAL A 978 -60.30 -5.21 2.61
N LEU A 979 -59.90 -4.56 3.70
CA LEU A 979 -59.77 -3.11 3.78
C LEU A 979 -58.56 -2.65 2.96
N LEU A 980 -58.79 -1.69 2.06
CA LEU A 980 -57.75 -1.06 1.24
C LEU A 980 -57.29 0.27 1.85
N GLU A 981 -56.04 0.64 1.56
CA GLU A 981 -55.49 1.96 1.85
C GLU A 981 -56.28 3.03 1.07
N THR A 982 -56.61 4.14 1.73
CA THR A 982 -57.42 5.23 1.13
C THR A 982 -56.69 6.56 1.11
N ASN A 983 -55.52 6.66 1.74
CA ASN A 983 -54.74 7.88 1.81
C ASN A 983 -54.15 8.25 0.43
N ARG A 984 -54.67 9.31 -0.18
CA ARG A 984 -54.25 9.79 -1.49
C ARG A 984 -52.81 10.29 -1.54
N ASP A 985 -52.29 10.81 -0.43
CA ASP A 985 -50.89 11.26 -0.35
C ASP A 985 -49.92 10.07 -0.50
N ILE A 986 -50.42 8.86 -0.26
CA ILE A 986 -49.68 7.62 -0.36
C ILE A 986 -49.91 6.94 -1.71
N LEU A 987 -51.18 6.83 -2.13
CA LEU A 987 -51.58 6.11 -3.35
C LEU A 987 -51.10 6.80 -4.64
N ILE A 988 -51.11 8.14 -4.69
CA ILE A 988 -50.79 8.91 -5.92
C ILE A 988 -49.30 8.82 -6.28
N PRO A 989 -48.34 9.06 -5.36
CA PRO A 989 -46.92 9.00 -5.70
C PRO A 989 -46.42 7.58 -6.05
N LEU A 990 -47.06 6.55 -5.50
CA LEU A 990 -46.67 5.15 -5.71
C LEU A 990 -47.28 4.54 -6.98
N ASN A 991 -48.37 5.11 -7.51
CA ASN A 991 -49.12 4.56 -8.65
C ASN A 991 -49.58 3.09 -8.43
N PHE A 992 -49.88 2.72 -7.17
CA PHE A 992 -50.44 1.43 -6.77
C PHE A 992 -51.86 1.64 -6.21
N PRO A 993 -52.93 1.28 -6.94
CA PRO A 993 -54.30 1.56 -6.52
C PRO A 993 -54.83 0.63 -5.43
N ASP A 994 -54.27 -0.58 -5.28
CA ASP A 994 -54.90 -1.70 -4.55
C ASP A 994 -54.04 -2.22 -3.39
N LEU A 995 -53.63 -1.33 -2.48
CA LEU A 995 -52.86 -1.66 -1.29
C LEU A 995 -53.77 -2.13 -0.14
N VAL A 996 -53.52 -3.30 0.45
CA VAL A 996 -54.31 -3.83 1.57
C VAL A 996 -53.78 -3.32 2.89
N LEU A 997 -54.62 -2.66 3.69
CA LEU A 997 -54.23 -2.10 4.98
C LEU A 997 -54.33 -3.15 6.10
N LEU A 998 -53.22 -3.41 6.78
CA LEU A 998 -53.18 -4.14 8.05
C LEU A 998 -53.14 -3.13 9.21
N GLU A 999 -54.21 -3.11 10.00
CA GLU A 999 -54.37 -2.26 11.19
C GLU A 999 -55.23 -3.00 12.23
N ASN A 1000 -55.59 -2.36 13.34
CA ASN A 1000 -56.36 -2.97 14.43
C ASN A 1000 -57.68 -3.63 13.99
N ASP A 1001 -58.37 -3.10 12.99
CA ASP A 1001 -59.64 -3.64 12.47
C ASP A 1001 -59.46 -4.80 11.47
N GLN A 1002 -58.26 -4.94 10.91
CA GLN A 1002 -57.87 -6.01 9.98
C GLN A 1002 -56.41 -6.42 10.26
N ARG A 1003 -56.24 -7.37 11.18
CA ARG A 1003 -54.91 -7.83 11.62
C ARG A 1003 -54.37 -9.04 10.84
N GLU A 1004 -55.22 -9.73 10.10
CA GLU A 1004 -54.82 -10.90 9.31
C GLU A 1004 -55.49 -10.85 7.93
N VAL A 1005 -54.71 -11.20 6.91
CA VAL A 1005 -55.16 -11.35 5.53
C VAL A 1005 -54.62 -12.65 4.96
N VAL A 1006 -55.39 -13.27 4.07
CA VAL A 1006 -55.12 -14.61 3.54
C VAL A 1006 -55.06 -14.56 2.02
N PHE A 1007 -53.99 -15.10 1.46
CA PHE A 1007 -53.76 -15.27 0.03
C PHE A 1007 -53.85 -16.75 -0.32
N ASN A 1008 -54.65 -17.09 -1.33
CA ASN A 1008 -54.68 -18.43 -1.90
C ASN A 1008 -53.89 -18.42 -3.21
N MET A 1009 -52.78 -19.14 -3.25
CA MET A 1009 -51.85 -19.13 -4.37
C MET A 1009 -51.70 -20.53 -4.97
N SER A 1010 -51.59 -20.59 -6.30
CA SER A 1010 -51.29 -21.81 -7.06
C SER A 1010 -49.92 -21.63 -7.73
N LEU A 1011 -48.92 -22.37 -7.25
CA LEU A 1011 -47.54 -22.38 -7.75
C LEU A 1011 -47.43 -23.10 -9.09
N GLU A 1012 -46.42 -22.75 -9.89
CA GLU A 1012 -46.15 -23.40 -11.19
C GLU A 1012 -45.84 -24.90 -11.06
N SER A 1013 -45.09 -25.30 -10.02
CA SER A 1013 -44.73 -26.69 -9.76
C SER A 1013 -44.53 -26.95 -8.26
N PRO A 1014 -44.71 -28.19 -7.77
CA PRO A 1014 -44.23 -28.59 -6.44
C PRO A 1014 -42.70 -28.43 -6.34
N GLY A 1015 -42.20 -28.04 -5.18
CA GLY A 1015 -40.77 -27.80 -4.95
C GLY A 1015 -40.48 -26.84 -3.80
N LYS A 1016 -39.28 -26.26 -3.81
CA LYS A 1016 -38.79 -25.33 -2.79
C LYS A 1016 -38.95 -23.88 -3.23
N TYR A 1017 -39.58 -23.05 -2.40
CA TYR A 1017 -39.91 -21.66 -2.72
C TYR A 1017 -39.50 -20.70 -1.60
N VAL A 1018 -39.07 -19.51 -2.00
CA VAL A 1018 -38.82 -18.33 -1.17
C VAL A 1018 -39.91 -17.30 -1.44
N PHE A 1019 -40.40 -16.62 -0.40
CA PHE A 1019 -41.49 -15.65 -0.51
C PHE A 1019 -40.97 -14.23 -0.32
N VAL A 1020 -41.46 -13.29 -1.13
CA VAL A 1020 -41.18 -11.85 -1.02
C VAL A 1020 -42.48 -11.10 -0.85
N VAL A 1021 -42.53 -10.20 0.13
CA VAL A 1021 -43.67 -9.34 0.39
C VAL A 1021 -43.32 -7.91 -0.01
N GLY A 1022 -44.12 -7.34 -0.91
CA GLY A 1022 -44.11 -5.92 -1.22
C GLY A 1022 -45.00 -5.16 -0.24
N TYR A 1023 -44.42 -4.26 0.53
CA TYR A 1023 -45.12 -3.55 1.60
C TYR A 1023 -44.79 -2.07 1.64
N MET A 1024 -45.54 -1.34 2.44
CA MET A 1024 -45.28 0.03 2.81
C MET A 1024 -45.73 0.27 4.25
N SER A 1025 -44.94 1.04 5.01
CA SER A 1025 -45.35 1.53 6.33
C SER A 1025 -44.97 2.99 6.48
N SER A 1026 -45.86 3.78 7.08
CA SER A 1026 -45.65 5.19 7.38
C SER A 1026 -45.02 5.42 8.77
N LEU A 1027 -44.81 4.34 9.53
CA LEU A 1027 -44.32 4.41 10.90
C LEU A 1027 -42.80 4.41 10.96
N ASN A 1028 -42.25 5.35 11.74
CA ASN A 1028 -40.82 5.48 12.03
C ASN A 1028 -40.31 4.43 13.05
N VAL A 1029 -40.88 3.23 13.04
CA VAL A 1029 -40.52 2.15 13.96
C VAL A 1029 -40.49 0.81 13.23
N LYS A 1030 -39.60 -0.08 13.66
CA LYS A 1030 -39.54 -1.46 13.16
C LYS A 1030 -40.79 -2.23 13.57
N GLN A 1031 -41.41 -2.90 12.62
CA GLN A 1031 -42.58 -3.76 12.82
C GLN A 1031 -42.30 -5.17 12.32
N THR A 1032 -42.91 -6.18 12.95
CA THR A 1032 -42.79 -7.57 12.51
C THR A 1032 -44.16 -8.09 12.10
N LEU A 1033 -44.25 -8.60 10.88
CA LEU A 1033 -45.43 -9.27 10.34
C LEU A 1033 -45.14 -10.77 10.29
N THR A 1034 -45.99 -11.60 10.88
CA THR A 1034 -45.85 -13.06 10.81
C THR A 1034 -46.45 -13.56 9.51
N VAL A 1035 -45.75 -14.47 8.82
CA VAL A 1035 -46.19 -15.06 7.55
C VAL A 1035 -46.32 -16.57 7.71
N ASN A 1036 -47.55 -17.08 7.62
CA ASN A 1036 -47.84 -18.51 7.68
C ASN A 1036 -48.06 -19.05 6.28
N MET A 1037 -47.27 -20.04 5.86
CA MET A 1037 -47.35 -20.67 4.55
C MET A 1037 -47.81 -22.12 4.71
N THR A 1038 -49.02 -22.43 4.26
CA THR A 1038 -49.66 -23.73 4.48
C THR A 1038 -49.95 -24.41 3.15
N PRO A 1039 -49.21 -25.47 2.79
CA PRO A 1039 -49.55 -26.32 1.64
C PRO A 1039 -50.88 -27.03 1.82
N GLU A 1040 -51.60 -27.26 0.73
CA GLU A 1040 -52.85 -28.02 0.75
C GLU A 1040 -52.63 -29.44 1.31
N GLY A 1041 -53.16 -29.71 2.50
CA GLY A 1041 -52.99 -31.00 3.19
C GLY A 1041 -51.60 -31.23 3.83
N GLY A 1042 -50.77 -30.19 3.92
CA GLY A 1042 -49.44 -30.20 4.54
C GLY A 1042 -49.37 -29.47 5.89
N ASN A 1043 -48.15 -29.36 6.43
CA ASN A 1043 -47.88 -28.60 7.65
C ASN A 1043 -47.61 -27.12 7.34
N THR A 1044 -48.05 -26.23 8.23
CA THR A 1044 -47.75 -24.80 8.14
C THR A 1044 -46.29 -24.52 8.44
N THR A 1045 -45.64 -23.79 7.54
CA THR A 1045 -44.31 -23.19 7.74
C THR A 1045 -44.48 -21.74 8.17
N VAL A 1046 -43.79 -21.32 9.22
CA VAL A 1046 -43.95 -19.98 9.81
C VAL A 1046 -42.67 -19.19 9.58
N GLY A 1047 -42.81 -17.99 9.03
CA GLY A 1047 -41.74 -17.00 8.91
C GLY A 1047 -42.21 -15.61 9.34
N LYS A 1048 -41.37 -14.61 9.12
CA LYS A 1048 -41.64 -13.21 9.46
C LYS A 1048 -41.09 -12.25 8.40
N VAL A 1049 -41.64 -11.04 8.38
CA VAL A 1049 -41.20 -9.90 7.56
C VAL A 1049 -41.05 -8.68 8.46
N ILE A 1050 -39.97 -7.92 8.28
CA ILE A 1050 -39.62 -6.72 9.06
C ILE A 1050 -40.06 -5.45 8.31
N SER A 1051 -41.29 -5.01 8.56
CA SER A 1051 -41.76 -3.75 7.98
C SER A 1051 -41.07 -2.54 8.63
N THR A 1052 -40.47 -1.67 7.81
CA THR A 1052 -39.77 -0.43 8.22
C THR A 1052 -40.37 0.80 7.51
N ASN A 1053 -39.91 2.02 7.86
CA ASN A 1053 -40.48 3.22 7.28
C ASN A 1053 -40.20 3.31 5.76
N ALA A 1054 -41.27 3.30 4.98
CA ALA A 1054 -41.30 3.34 3.53
C ALA A 1054 -41.84 4.68 2.98
N ASN A 1055 -41.65 5.81 3.67
CA ASN A 1055 -42.07 7.16 3.23
C ASN A 1055 -41.36 7.66 1.95
N THR A 1056 -40.66 6.77 1.24
CA THR A 1056 -40.13 6.96 -0.10
C THR A 1056 -41.27 6.91 -1.10
N GLY A 1057 -41.69 8.06 -1.64
CA GLY A 1057 -42.87 8.17 -2.51
C GLY A 1057 -42.66 7.66 -3.94
N CYS A 1058 -41.93 6.54 -4.10
CA CYS A 1058 -41.36 6.12 -5.37
C CYS A 1058 -41.54 4.64 -5.70
N SER A 1059 -41.53 3.74 -4.71
CA SER A 1059 -41.74 2.30 -4.90
C SER A 1059 -42.10 1.63 -3.57
N LEU A 1060 -42.84 0.52 -3.61
CA LEU A 1060 -43.08 -0.31 -2.42
C LEU A 1060 -41.76 -0.93 -1.95
N CYS A 1061 -41.54 -0.94 -0.63
CA CYS A 1061 -40.44 -1.68 -0.02
C CYS A 1061 -40.65 -3.17 -0.23
N ARG A 1062 -39.54 -3.92 -0.30
CA ARG A 1062 -39.56 -5.37 -0.48
C ARG A 1062 -38.79 -6.03 0.63
N GLN A 1063 -39.30 -7.17 1.07
CA GLN A 1063 -38.56 -8.02 1.97
C GLN A 1063 -38.89 -9.49 1.75
N VAL A 1064 -37.84 -10.30 1.82
CA VAL A 1064 -37.95 -11.76 1.85
C VAL A 1064 -38.52 -12.23 3.19
N VAL A 1065 -39.33 -13.27 3.17
CA VAL A 1065 -39.78 -13.94 4.39
C VAL A 1065 -38.57 -14.65 5.00
N ILE A 1066 -38.22 -14.25 6.23
CA ILE A 1066 -37.14 -14.85 7.01
C ILE A 1066 -37.71 -15.76 8.09
N ASP A 1067 -36.94 -16.71 8.57
CA ASP A 1067 -37.32 -17.59 9.67
C ASP A 1067 -37.30 -16.83 11.01
N MET A 1068 -37.59 -17.53 12.11
CA MET A 1068 -37.59 -16.91 13.43
C MET A 1068 -36.18 -16.56 13.95
N ASP A 1069 -35.14 -17.21 13.44
CA ASP A 1069 -33.73 -17.02 13.78
C ASP A 1069 -33.01 -16.01 12.85
N ASN A 1070 -33.76 -15.39 11.92
CA ASN A 1070 -33.27 -14.47 10.89
C ASN A 1070 -32.37 -15.15 9.83
N GLY A 1071 -32.74 -16.34 9.36
CA GLY A 1071 -32.28 -16.94 8.10
C GLY A 1071 -33.36 -16.88 7.01
N GLU A 1072 -33.03 -17.26 5.79
CA GLU A 1072 -34.03 -17.40 4.70
C GLU A 1072 -35.07 -18.48 5.01
N GLN A 1073 -36.36 -18.12 4.97
CA GLN A 1073 -37.43 -19.10 5.13
C GLN A 1073 -37.79 -19.74 3.80
N VAL A 1074 -37.44 -21.02 3.64
CA VAL A 1074 -37.80 -21.83 2.47
C VAL A 1074 -39.02 -22.68 2.80
N LEU A 1075 -40.01 -22.69 1.90
CA LEU A 1075 -41.14 -23.62 1.90
C LEU A 1075 -40.85 -24.77 0.93
N ASP A 1076 -40.76 -25.99 1.41
CA ASP A 1076 -40.74 -27.20 0.58
C ASP A 1076 -42.14 -27.82 0.52
N THR A 1077 -42.77 -27.80 -0.66
CA THR A 1077 -44.17 -28.21 -0.82
C THR A 1077 -44.36 -29.28 -1.90
N PRO A 1078 -45.04 -30.40 -1.58
CA PRO A 1078 -45.38 -31.42 -2.56
C PRO A 1078 -46.63 -31.06 -3.39
N THR A 1079 -47.33 -29.99 -3.05
CA THR A 1079 -48.55 -29.51 -3.74
C THR A 1079 -48.33 -28.15 -4.37
N ALA A 1080 -49.03 -27.89 -5.47
CA ALA A 1080 -49.00 -26.59 -6.13
C ALA A 1080 -49.87 -25.54 -5.41
N ASN A 1081 -50.94 -25.94 -4.73
CA ASN A 1081 -51.82 -25.01 -4.02
C ASN A 1081 -51.31 -24.78 -2.60
N ILE A 1082 -51.25 -23.52 -2.21
CA ILE A 1082 -50.82 -23.06 -0.89
C ILE A 1082 -51.74 -21.93 -0.42
N THR A 1083 -51.91 -21.84 0.90
CA THR A 1083 -52.56 -20.70 1.55
C THR A 1083 -51.51 -19.96 2.37
N VAL A 1084 -51.36 -18.66 2.13
CA VAL A 1084 -50.43 -17.81 2.86
C VAL A 1084 -51.22 -16.79 3.69
N SER A 1085 -51.04 -16.74 5.00
CA SER A 1085 -51.60 -15.67 5.84
C SER A 1085 -50.53 -14.73 6.36
N ILE A 1086 -50.80 -13.42 6.29
CA ILE A 1086 -49.95 -12.37 6.84
C ILE A 1086 -50.67 -11.77 8.03
N ILE A 1087 -50.01 -11.78 9.19
CA ILE A 1087 -50.57 -11.38 10.48
C ILE A 1087 -49.74 -10.22 11.05
N ALA A 1088 -50.41 -9.11 11.33
CA ALA A 1088 -49.84 -7.94 11.98
C ALA A 1088 -49.93 -8.06 13.52
N GLY A 1089 -48.83 -7.72 14.20
CA GLY A 1089 -48.77 -7.65 15.68
C GLY A 1089 -49.63 -6.52 16.27
N GLU A 1090 -49.70 -6.44 17.60
CA GLU A 1090 -50.34 -5.30 18.28
C GLU A 1090 -49.63 -3.99 17.91
N ASP A 1091 -50.40 -2.97 17.51
CA ASP A 1091 -49.94 -1.65 17.06
C ASP A 1091 -49.13 -1.63 15.74
N ALA A 1092 -49.10 -2.72 14.98
CA ALA A 1092 -48.51 -2.75 13.64
C ALA A 1092 -49.43 -2.08 12.60
N ILE A 1093 -48.86 -1.26 11.70
CA ILE A 1093 -49.57 -0.60 10.60
C ILE A 1093 -48.73 -0.75 9.33
N ALA A 1094 -49.21 -1.59 8.42
CA ALA A 1094 -48.53 -1.87 7.17
C ALA A 1094 -49.54 -2.06 6.04
N SER A 1095 -49.22 -1.54 4.87
CA SER A 1095 -50.02 -1.73 3.66
C SER A 1095 -49.31 -2.74 2.76
N ILE A 1096 -49.97 -3.85 2.42
CA ILE A 1096 -49.42 -4.93 1.59
C ILE A 1096 -49.83 -4.68 0.14
N GLY A 1097 -48.84 -4.59 -0.75
CA GLY A 1097 -49.06 -4.37 -2.17
C GLY A 1097 -49.07 -5.65 -2.99
N TYR A 1098 -48.23 -6.63 -2.65
CA TYR A 1098 -48.23 -7.95 -3.29
C TYR A 1098 -47.44 -8.96 -2.47
N ILE A 1099 -47.62 -10.24 -2.80
CA ILE A 1099 -46.77 -11.35 -2.37
C ILE A 1099 -46.33 -12.15 -3.59
N ALA A 1100 -45.04 -12.50 -3.66
CA ALA A 1100 -44.46 -13.27 -4.75
C ALA A 1100 -43.77 -14.53 -4.22
N ALA A 1101 -44.02 -15.67 -4.86
CA ALA A 1101 -43.33 -16.94 -4.60
C ALA A 1101 -42.30 -17.21 -5.70
N ILE A 1102 -41.04 -17.38 -5.31
CA ILE A 1102 -39.89 -17.52 -6.20
C ILE A 1102 -39.26 -18.89 -5.96
N PRO A 1103 -39.04 -19.73 -6.98
CA PRO A 1103 -38.34 -20.99 -6.82
C PRO A 1103 -36.94 -20.77 -6.23
N GLN A 1104 -36.53 -21.58 -5.24
CA GLN A 1104 -35.28 -21.37 -4.50
C GLN A 1104 -34.05 -21.32 -5.42
N GLU A 1105 -34.03 -22.11 -6.49
CA GLU A 1105 -32.94 -22.14 -7.47
C GLU A 1105 -32.85 -20.86 -8.34
N LYS A 1106 -33.93 -20.07 -8.42
CA LYS A 1106 -33.98 -18.79 -9.15
C LYS A 1106 -33.83 -17.58 -8.22
N TRP A 1107 -33.85 -17.78 -6.91
CA TRP A 1107 -33.72 -16.72 -5.92
C TRP A 1107 -32.32 -16.08 -5.97
N LYS A 1108 -32.31 -14.74 -5.90
CA LYS A 1108 -31.09 -13.91 -5.87
C LYS A 1108 -31.37 -12.64 -5.06
N ASP A 1109 -30.40 -12.22 -4.25
CA ASP A 1109 -30.47 -11.01 -3.40
C ASP A 1109 -30.76 -9.72 -4.16
N GLU A 1110 -30.43 -9.66 -5.45
CA GLU A 1110 -30.71 -8.49 -6.29
C GLU A 1110 -32.22 -8.21 -6.42
N MET A 1111 -33.09 -9.20 -6.23
CA MET A 1111 -34.56 -9.08 -6.33
C MET A 1111 -35.19 -8.18 -5.26
N ILE A 1112 -34.49 -7.94 -4.17
CA ILE A 1112 -34.90 -7.14 -3.01
C ILE A 1112 -34.02 -5.88 -2.84
N LYS A 1113 -33.09 -5.63 -3.75
CA LYS A 1113 -32.20 -4.45 -3.72
C LYS A 1113 -32.77 -3.33 -4.57
N ALA A 1114 -32.98 -2.15 -3.96
CA ALA A 1114 -33.43 -0.96 -4.67
C ALA A 1114 -32.27 -0.34 -5.48
N GLN A 1115 -32.54 0.04 -6.73
CA GLN A 1115 -31.59 0.70 -7.63
C GLN A 1115 -32.10 2.06 -8.09
N VAL A 1116 -31.19 3.00 -8.36
CA VAL A 1116 -31.55 4.36 -8.83
C VAL A 1116 -32.04 4.29 -10.27
N MET A 1117 -33.26 4.76 -10.50
CA MET A 1117 -33.88 4.87 -11.82
C MET A 1117 -33.58 6.22 -12.49
N CYS A 1118 -33.73 7.34 -11.76
CA CYS A 1118 -33.51 8.68 -12.29
C CYS A 1118 -33.35 9.72 -11.17
N VAL A 1119 -32.90 10.91 -11.53
CA VAL A 1119 -33.10 12.12 -10.71
C VAL A 1119 -34.51 12.62 -10.99
N ARG A 1120 -35.32 12.84 -9.96
CA ARG A 1120 -36.69 13.35 -10.07
C ARG A 1120 -36.73 14.80 -9.61
N SER A 1121 -37.35 15.67 -10.41
CA SER A 1121 -37.58 17.10 -10.13
C SER A 1121 -39.01 17.44 -10.57
N ASP A 1122 -39.77 18.17 -9.75
CA ASP A 1122 -41.19 18.47 -9.99
C ASP A 1122 -42.02 17.25 -10.44
N GLU A 1123 -41.85 16.13 -9.72
CA GLU A 1123 -42.51 14.84 -9.97
C GLU A 1123 -42.12 14.12 -11.27
N GLN A 1124 -41.25 14.67 -12.11
CA GLN A 1124 -40.79 14.07 -13.37
C GLN A 1124 -39.31 13.67 -13.33
N CYS A 1125 -38.94 12.61 -14.05
CA CYS A 1125 -37.53 12.26 -14.23
C CYS A 1125 -36.83 13.32 -15.10
N VAL A 1126 -35.72 13.87 -14.59
CA VAL A 1126 -34.84 14.74 -15.34
C VAL A 1126 -33.90 13.88 -16.17
N GLU A 1127 -33.76 14.21 -17.46
CA GLU A 1127 -32.84 13.52 -18.35
C GLU A 1127 -31.39 13.78 -17.91
N SER A 1128 -30.68 12.69 -17.58
CA SER A 1128 -29.27 12.75 -17.21
C SER A 1128 -28.42 12.16 -18.32
N SER A 1129 -27.27 12.79 -18.56
CA SER A 1129 -26.29 12.27 -19.52
C SER A 1129 -24.97 12.04 -18.79
N TYR A 1130 -24.33 10.93 -19.11
CA TYR A 1130 -22.95 10.73 -18.66
C TYR A 1130 -22.07 11.59 -19.55
N PRO A 1131 -21.16 12.40 -18.98
CA PRO A 1131 -20.17 13.09 -19.77
C PRO A 1131 -19.38 12.05 -20.56
N LEU A 1132 -19.28 12.26 -21.88
CA LEU A 1132 -18.43 11.42 -22.72
C LEU A 1132 -16.99 11.61 -22.26
N ILE A 1133 -16.29 10.49 -22.07
CA ILE A 1133 -14.85 10.50 -21.80
C ILE A 1133 -14.17 10.98 -23.09
N ALA A 1134 -13.35 12.03 -23.00
CA ALA A 1134 -12.58 12.48 -24.15
C ALA A 1134 -11.70 11.33 -24.67
N ASP A 1135 -11.57 11.21 -25.99
CA ASP A 1135 -10.86 10.13 -26.71
C ASP A 1135 -11.51 8.72 -26.64
N SER A 1136 -12.72 8.58 -26.09
CA SER A 1136 -13.48 7.31 -26.14
C SER A 1136 -14.02 6.99 -27.56
N VAL A 1137 -13.75 5.79 -28.04
CA VAL A 1137 -14.36 5.26 -29.28
C VAL A 1137 -15.73 4.68 -28.92
N VAL A 1138 -16.77 5.49 -29.07
CA VAL A 1138 -18.15 5.06 -28.84
C VAL A 1138 -18.59 4.16 -30.00
N MET A 1139 -18.65 2.86 -29.73
CA MET A 1139 -19.20 1.88 -30.66
C MET A 1139 -20.65 1.58 -30.25
N ASN A 1140 -21.60 1.96 -31.11
CA ASN A 1140 -22.99 1.58 -30.91
C ASN A 1140 -23.12 0.07 -31.13
N ALA A 1141 -23.89 -0.59 -30.28
CA ALA A 1141 -24.15 -2.01 -30.47
C ALA A 1141 -24.92 -2.24 -31.79
N PRO A 1142 -24.61 -3.31 -32.55
CA PRO A 1142 -25.22 -3.55 -33.85
C PRO A 1142 -26.74 -3.68 -33.72
N SER A 1143 -27.48 -2.80 -34.41
CA SER A 1143 -28.94 -2.82 -34.41
C SER A 1143 -29.46 -3.99 -35.24
N ASN A 1144 -30.01 -5.01 -34.57
CA ASN A 1144 -30.85 -6.00 -35.24
C ASN A 1144 -32.18 -5.33 -35.59
N ALA A 1145 -32.28 -4.90 -36.86
CA ALA A 1145 -33.33 -4.04 -37.39
C ALA A 1145 -34.75 -4.65 -37.48
N ASN A 1146 -35.19 -5.51 -36.54
CA ASN A 1146 -36.48 -6.21 -36.68
C ASN A 1146 -37.32 -6.42 -35.41
N ASP A 1147 -37.05 -5.76 -34.28
CA ASP A 1147 -37.92 -5.90 -33.09
C ASP A 1147 -38.34 -4.54 -32.51
N SER A 1148 -39.43 -4.01 -33.05
CA SER A 1148 -39.99 -2.69 -32.74
C SER A 1148 -41.03 -2.74 -31.61
N SER A 1149 -40.88 -3.63 -30.62
CA SER A 1149 -41.98 -3.97 -29.69
C SER A 1149 -41.75 -3.67 -28.20
N LEU A 1150 -40.68 -2.98 -27.80
CA LEU A 1150 -40.46 -2.63 -26.38
C LEU A 1150 -40.32 -1.11 -26.15
N PRO A 1151 -40.86 -0.60 -25.03
CA PRO A 1151 -40.88 0.82 -24.71
C PRO A 1151 -39.49 1.25 -24.23
N PHE A 1152 -38.65 1.71 -25.15
CA PHE A 1152 -37.52 2.56 -24.77
C PHE A 1152 -38.06 3.86 -24.18
N PRO A 1153 -37.38 4.49 -23.19
CA PRO A 1153 -37.69 5.87 -22.85
C PRO A 1153 -37.64 6.73 -24.12
N ASP A 1154 -38.64 7.59 -24.30
CA ASP A 1154 -39.01 8.32 -25.52
C ASP A 1154 -37.98 9.40 -25.95
N SER A 1155 -36.69 9.18 -25.69
CA SER A 1155 -35.58 10.10 -26.00
C SER A 1155 -35.00 9.90 -27.40
N GLY A 1156 -35.54 8.99 -28.21
CA GLY A 1156 -35.29 8.94 -29.66
C GLY A 1156 -33.85 8.59 -30.05
N VAL A 1157 -33.25 7.56 -29.44
CA VAL A 1157 -31.87 7.19 -29.73
C VAL A 1157 -31.68 5.68 -29.94
N ASP A 1158 -31.32 5.28 -31.17
CA ASP A 1158 -30.93 3.93 -31.65
C ASP A 1158 -29.63 3.37 -31.00
N ARG A 1159 -29.38 3.57 -29.70
CA ARG A 1159 -28.04 3.36 -29.06
C ARG A 1159 -27.86 2.08 -28.23
N PHE A 1160 -28.89 1.26 -28.02
CA PHE A 1160 -28.79 0.07 -27.16
C PHE A 1160 -29.08 -1.22 -27.94
N ALA A 1161 -28.26 -2.26 -27.77
CA ALA A 1161 -28.61 -3.63 -28.18
C ALA A 1161 -29.29 -4.36 -27.03
N LYS A 1162 -30.23 -5.25 -27.38
CA LYS A 1162 -30.88 -6.15 -26.43
C LYS A 1162 -29.85 -7.16 -25.91
N LEU A 1163 -29.70 -7.22 -24.59
CA LEU A 1163 -29.01 -8.32 -23.91
C LEU A 1163 -30.02 -9.45 -23.68
N ASP A 1164 -29.74 -10.65 -24.16
CA ASP A 1164 -30.58 -11.84 -23.97
C ASP A 1164 -29.91 -12.80 -22.99
N HIS A 1165 -30.58 -13.09 -21.88
CA HIS A 1165 -30.08 -13.97 -20.83
C HIS A 1165 -30.16 -15.46 -21.20
N SER A 1166 -30.81 -15.81 -22.32
CA SER A 1166 -31.02 -17.20 -22.76
C SER A 1166 -29.96 -17.71 -23.75
N GLU A 1167 -29.10 -16.83 -24.27
CA GLU A 1167 -28.02 -17.16 -25.20
C GLU A 1167 -26.67 -16.63 -24.71
N ASN A 1168 -25.57 -17.36 -24.98
CA ASN A 1168 -24.22 -16.84 -24.81
C ASN A 1168 -23.99 -15.72 -25.82
N MET A 1169 -24.35 -14.49 -25.45
CA MET A 1169 -24.13 -13.33 -26.27
C MET A 1169 -22.64 -13.04 -26.40
N VAL A 1170 -22.21 -12.82 -27.65
CA VAL A 1170 -20.84 -12.41 -27.99
C VAL A 1170 -20.95 -11.11 -28.77
N ILE A 1171 -20.60 -10.00 -28.12
CA ILE A 1171 -20.50 -8.70 -28.79
C ILE A 1171 -19.12 -8.63 -29.43
N THR A 1172 -19.05 -8.47 -30.77
CA THR A 1172 -17.79 -8.39 -31.53
C THR A 1172 -17.49 -6.95 -31.95
N PHE A 1173 -16.33 -6.44 -31.58
CA PHE A 1173 -15.81 -5.16 -32.05
C PHE A 1173 -14.74 -5.38 -33.12
N ASN A 1174 -14.83 -4.69 -34.26
CA ASN A 1174 -13.90 -4.82 -35.37
C ASN A 1174 -13.07 -3.52 -35.55
N ASN A 1175 -11.84 -3.64 -36.04
CA ASN A 1175 -10.96 -2.50 -36.42
C ASN A 1175 -10.52 -1.58 -35.26
N LEU A 1176 -10.20 -2.15 -34.10
CA LEU A 1176 -9.46 -1.40 -33.07
C LEU A 1176 -7.97 -1.29 -33.46
N THR A 1177 -7.32 -0.15 -33.15
CA THR A 1177 -5.88 0.03 -33.42
C THR A 1177 -5.03 -0.69 -32.34
N SER A 1178 -3.71 -0.80 -32.48
CA SER A 1178 -2.91 -1.66 -31.56
C SER A 1178 -2.62 -1.05 -30.17
N ASN A 1179 -3.55 -0.27 -29.60
CA ASN A 1179 -3.42 0.32 -28.27
C ASN A 1179 -4.10 -0.55 -27.19
N SER A 1180 -3.75 -0.34 -25.91
CA SER A 1180 -4.48 -0.92 -24.78
C SER A 1180 -5.79 -0.18 -24.56
N TYR A 1181 -6.93 -0.88 -24.66
CA TYR A 1181 -8.25 -0.33 -24.41
C TYR A 1181 -8.81 -0.92 -23.11
N ALA A 1182 -9.44 -0.09 -22.28
CA ALA A 1182 -10.37 -0.55 -21.26
C ALA A 1182 -11.77 -0.50 -21.86
N ILE A 1183 -12.52 -1.60 -21.75
CA ILE A 1183 -13.87 -1.66 -22.30
C ILE A 1183 -14.86 -1.33 -21.19
N VAL A 1184 -15.44 -0.13 -21.26
CA VAL A 1184 -16.57 0.27 -20.42
C VAL A 1184 -17.85 -0.02 -21.17
N VAL A 1185 -18.61 -1.01 -20.69
CA VAL A 1185 -19.90 -1.32 -21.28
C VAL A 1185 -20.97 -0.50 -20.58
N ARG A 1186 -21.65 0.34 -21.36
CA ARG A 1186 -22.86 1.03 -20.92
C ARG A 1186 -24.07 0.20 -21.33
N TYR A 1187 -24.85 -0.22 -20.36
CA TYR A 1187 -25.98 -1.09 -20.59
C TYR A 1187 -27.22 -0.60 -19.83
N TYR A 1188 -28.37 -1.06 -20.31
CA TYR A 1188 -29.67 -0.85 -19.69
C TYR A 1188 -30.32 -2.22 -19.55
N GLN A 1189 -30.67 -2.62 -18.33
CA GLN A 1189 -31.25 -3.93 -18.03
C GLN A 1189 -32.28 -3.79 -16.91
N ALA A 1190 -33.52 -3.48 -17.29
CA ALA A 1190 -34.60 -3.29 -16.32
C ALA A 1190 -35.46 -4.54 -16.06
N GLY A 1191 -35.20 -5.67 -16.72
CA GLY A 1191 -36.11 -6.84 -16.71
C GLY A 1191 -35.57 -8.12 -16.07
N ASP A 1192 -34.25 -8.24 -15.93
CA ASP A 1192 -33.61 -9.49 -15.54
C ASP A 1192 -32.60 -9.31 -14.39
N VAL A 1193 -32.41 -10.42 -13.68
CA VAL A 1193 -31.38 -10.56 -12.63
C VAL A 1193 -30.02 -10.64 -13.29
N GLY A 1194 -28.96 -10.26 -12.59
CA GLY A 1194 -27.58 -10.30 -13.06
C GLY A 1194 -27.21 -11.59 -13.78
N PHE A 1195 -26.68 -11.45 -15.01
CA PHE A 1195 -26.13 -12.57 -15.79
C PHE A 1195 -24.81 -12.20 -16.47
N PRO A 1196 -23.90 -13.17 -16.66
CA PRO A 1196 -22.63 -12.92 -17.34
C PRO A 1196 -22.85 -12.74 -18.85
N VAL A 1197 -22.24 -11.70 -19.41
CA VAL A 1197 -22.23 -11.40 -20.84
C VAL A 1197 -20.81 -11.53 -21.36
N ASN A 1198 -20.59 -12.42 -22.33
CA ASN A 1198 -19.29 -12.60 -22.96
C ASN A 1198 -19.04 -11.50 -24.00
N LEU A 1199 -17.83 -10.95 -23.98
CA LEU A 1199 -17.34 -9.96 -24.92
C LEU A 1199 -16.23 -10.57 -25.75
N THR A 1200 -16.23 -10.31 -27.06
CA THR A 1200 -15.10 -10.68 -27.92
C THR A 1200 -14.67 -9.48 -28.74
N VAL A 1201 -13.37 -9.24 -28.81
CA VAL A 1201 -12.81 -8.04 -29.43
C VAL A 1201 -11.85 -8.50 -30.51
N ASP A 1202 -12.14 -8.15 -31.77
CA ASP A 1202 -11.26 -8.44 -32.90
C ASP A 1202 -10.33 -7.24 -33.16
N VAL A 1203 -9.04 -7.43 -32.86
CA VAL A 1203 -7.98 -6.47 -33.14
C VAL A 1203 -7.14 -6.99 -34.30
N ASN A 1204 -7.43 -6.52 -35.52
CA ASN A 1204 -6.70 -6.86 -36.75
C ASN A 1204 -6.59 -8.38 -37.03
N GLY A 1205 -7.63 -9.16 -36.73
CA GLY A 1205 -7.69 -10.61 -36.94
C GLY A 1205 -7.32 -11.45 -35.71
N VAL A 1206 -7.05 -10.82 -34.56
CA VAL A 1206 -6.77 -11.49 -33.27
C VAL A 1206 -7.95 -11.27 -32.33
N MET A 1207 -8.53 -12.36 -31.84
CA MET A 1207 -9.69 -12.35 -30.95
C MET A 1207 -9.27 -12.32 -29.47
N TYR A 1208 -9.77 -11.35 -28.71
CA TYR A 1208 -9.65 -11.27 -27.25
C TYR A 1208 -11.02 -11.51 -26.63
N SER A 1209 -11.10 -12.36 -25.59
CA SER A 1209 -12.36 -12.68 -24.90
C SER A 1209 -12.36 -12.16 -23.46
N GLY A 1210 -13.46 -11.52 -23.05
CA GLY A 1210 -13.72 -11.11 -21.67
C GLY A 1210 -15.18 -11.34 -21.30
N TYR A 1211 -15.57 -11.01 -20.07
CA TYR A 1211 -16.98 -11.04 -19.65
C TYR A 1211 -17.26 -9.97 -18.60
N PHE A 1212 -18.46 -9.38 -18.62
CA PHE A 1212 -19.00 -8.58 -17.50
C PHE A 1212 -20.30 -9.20 -17.00
N ASP A 1213 -20.61 -8.98 -15.74
CA ASP A 1213 -21.95 -9.26 -15.22
C ASP A 1213 -22.85 -8.06 -15.48
N ALA A 1214 -23.90 -8.27 -16.28
CA ALA A 1214 -24.94 -7.26 -16.53
C ALA A 1214 -25.94 -7.32 -15.38
N SER A 1215 -25.73 -6.51 -14.34
CA SER A 1215 -26.60 -6.43 -13.16
C SER A 1215 -27.92 -5.70 -13.49
N TYR A 1216 -28.92 -5.79 -12.61
CA TYR A 1216 -30.15 -5.01 -12.73
C TYR A 1216 -29.86 -3.51 -12.77
N CYS A 1217 -30.15 -2.90 -13.91
CA CYS A 1217 -29.94 -1.48 -14.19
C CYS A 1217 -31.22 -0.84 -14.76
N PRO A 1218 -32.07 -0.28 -13.88
CA PRO A 1218 -33.26 0.47 -14.30
C PRO A 1218 -32.98 1.93 -14.65
N ASN A 1219 -31.74 2.40 -14.51
CA ASN A 1219 -31.39 3.80 -14.72
C ASN A 1219 -31.71 4.24 -16.15
N THR A 1220 -32.50 5.30 -16.32
CA THR A 1220 -32.92 5.79 -17.65
C THR A 1220 -31.76 6.31 -18.50
N ALA A 1221 -30.63 6.67 -17.87
CA ALA A 1221 -29.39 7.02 -18.56
C ALA A 1221 -28.45 5.82 -18.79
N GLY A 1222 -28.82 4.62 -18.37
CA GLY A 1222 -27.99 3.41 -18.37
C GLY A 1222 -26.98 3.36 -17.22
N CYS A 1223 -26.36 2.19 -17.02
CA CYS A 1223 -25.33 1.94 -16.01
C CYS A 1223 -24.02 1.55 -16.69
N ASN A 1224 -22.90 1.78 -16.01
CA ASN A 1224 -21.58 1.34 -16.45
C ASN A 1224 -21.22 0.00 -15.79
N SER A 1225 -20.52 -0.88 -16.50
CA SER A 1225 -19.94 -2.09 -15.92
C SER A 1225 -18.91 -1.73 -14.84
N ASN A 1226 -19.04 -2.31 -13.64
CA ASN A 1226 -18.15 -2.04 -12.50
C ASN A 1226 -16.75 -2.70 -12.63
N ARG A 1227 -16.52 -3.53 -13.66
CA ARG A 1227 -15.22 -4.10 -14.00
C ARG A 1227 -14.76 -3.50 -15.33
N ASN A 1228 -13.57 -2.90 -15.35
CA ASN A 1228 -12.85 -2.62 -16.59
C ASN A 1228 -12.47 -3.97 -17.20
N ILE A 1229 -12.91 -4.24 -18.42
CA ILE A 1229 -12.58 -5.46 -19.19
C ILE A 1229 -11.44 -5.20 -20.13
#